data_AF-A0A523R8W7-F1
#
_entry.id   AF-A0A523R8W7-F1
#
_cell.length_a   1.000
_cell.length_b   1.000
_cell.length_c   1.000
_cell.angle_alpha   90.00
_cell.angle_beta   90.00
_cell.angle_gamma   90.00
#
_symmetry.space_group_name_H-M   'P 1'
#
loop_
_entity.id
_entity.type
_entity.pdbx_description
1 polymer ?
#
loop_
_entity_poly.entity_id
_entity_poly.type
_entity_poly.pdbx_seq_one_letter_code
_entity_poly.pdbx_strand_id
1 'polypeptide(L)'
;MVFFIGIFSTPHFSMIENKFVANDREYFKVNHDEINKLLPKVSSIDNGDDIEAIFERKLNDFDNLGYFPQIYESSLQATYYALYILEALGKLDYINQTKIIDYILDHYSEDLHIFIDEYTHRYLNMNFPQMYYPLSSMLEIHCYAVLSLDILGRLDLINTQVSTSFIWSCLNPEDDENGFIGQPYDDELVSEFKIATMDNTFFALSTLNLFIDDWPGYGFYLNKIVPFINSLQTINGYDWFFGSFLNDKDLTLDTLGSPLFEPNLLSSYYAVKSLHIIDLVDTIRTHEFHTFLNVIYDEQEFKFQVSDISNALDIVATPIGLELSDITGFSNFSRTEVLQFIMNNRNSLGNWDRSTVYKYHELIDTFQIIRSLKEIGEISQLTEPEKEEIANSLTYYEQERGYSLLSNDYMSLETINSVVNSFYQKGRIGDLDISGLYELIKRSCVFDHYRGHIQIYASTALDPNIIGFRSYPIEYYKYGKLNDSDGLNFLSSHKSTYLALDSLKKIFKLNDLGYLYDLDKALNAVLDSQFQSIGNEFHGAFLPFPISIPQEYQTGYISFEYSFYAMKLLKLLANHLNLGAIESLSFNKTALYQYVKSNVYESETVTHFNPQYCPDIESLTENTYYMVYLLKELGLYDLNSQKIRNFIYQNIDTPNLKILYYQYKISEILDLQVEFNCSYTNALVQDLYSNEFKEYYSDLNTSRIEQVNFFRVVDMALNDDLQVNCEYNQEILLGQVNSITASFRNMILTDFGNQISVVFESPQLGVLNLEKQTEFNYYVDFLVSESPSNYPKVEGIIRVYDYIKEIGQSYVSFLTSYNFHSHGLKIATNNNSVNFELNVSYEFASGFNPAENSRVQAKIYKNDIYFDTQLFDRVDNYDHSCFTLYFEPEKDFKYSFDIILIDEYHPNGITLYQHTISSSEEPIPDPEPTPDPINLPNPTIGTILVFIISLLIPFVIYGVSGYIAFRVIRAIFRRKRKHSPMKVELEIKNTGNKGKGNPFNDIFSGEED
;
A
#
# COMPACT_ATOMS: atom_id res chain seq x y z
N MET A 1 -20.60 31.60 -47.25
CA MET A 1 -19.79 31.09 -48.37
C MET A 1 -18.61 30.34 -47.76
N VAL A 2 -18.46 29.01 -47.86
CA VAL A 2 -18.33 28.13 -49.07
C VAL A 2 -16.93 28.31 -49.70
N PHE A 3 -15.97 27.36 -49.75
CA PHE A 3 -15.68 26.03 -49.12
C PHE A 3 -14.24 26.09 -48.50
N PHE A 4 -13.67 25.23 -47.63
CA PHE A 4 -13.84 23.83 -47.14
C PHE A 4 -12.95 22.73 -47.83
N ILE A 5 -12.18 21.99 -47.00
CA ILE A 5 -11.43 20.72 -47.21
C ILE A 5 -9.98 20.79 -47.77
N GLY A 6 -9.03 20.08 -47.12
CA GLY A 6 -7.69 19.75 -47.64
C GLY A 6 -6.64 19.33 -46.60
N ILE A 7 -6.53 18.03 -46.29
CA ILE A 7 -5.52 17.43 -45.37
C ILE A 7 -4.45 16.68 -46.21
N PHE A 8 -3.16 16.72 -45.83
CA PHE A 8 -2.28 15.52 -45.62
C PHE A 8 -0.77 15.81 -45.41
N SER A 9 -0.17 14.95 -44.56
CA SER A 9 1.24 14.47 -44.53
C SER A 9 2.45 15.41 -44.30
N THR A 10 3.31 15.00 -43.36
CA THR A 10 4.72 15.43 -43.19
C THR A 10 5.66 14.59 -44.09
N PRO A 11 6.97 14.94 -44.18
CA PRO A 11 7.96 14.22 -43.35
C PRO A 11 9.21 15.02 -42.88
N HIS A 12 9.76 14.59 -41.73
CA HIS A 12 11.18 14.39 -41.31
C HIS A 12 12.38 14.91 -42.16
N PHE A 13 13.59 15.19 -41.61
CA PHE A 13 14.19 15.03 -40.25
C PHE A 13 15.40 16.00 -40.03
N SER A 14 15.95 15.97 -38.81
CA SER A 14 17.25 16.48 -38.28
C SER A 14 17.25 17.91 -37.72
N MET A 15 17.35 18.16 -36.40
CA MET A 15 18.29 17.71 -35.34
C MET A 15 19.70 18.32 -35.41
N ILE A 16 19.97 19.22 -34.47
CA ILE A 16 21.16 19.16 -33.59
C ILE A 16 20.62 19.26 -32.15
N GLU A 17 21.20 18.50 -31.23
CA GLU A 17 20.67 18.26 -29.88
C GLU A 17 21.49 18.92 -28.75
N ASN A 18 20.79 19.17 -27.64
CA ASN A 18 21.16 18.94 -26.24
C ASN A 18 22.64 18.91 -25.82
N LYS A 19 22.91 19.66 -24.74
CA LYS A 19 23.80 19.23 -23.65
C LYS A 19 23.02 19.35 -22.33
N PHE A 20 23.45 18.61 -21.30
CA PHE A 20 22.85 18.56 -19.95
C PHE A 20 21.47 17.87 -19.83
N VAL A 21 21.29 16.71 -20.49
CA VAL A 21 20.45 15.61 -19.97
C VAL A 21 21.13 14.28 -20.31
N ALA A 22 22.16 13.90 -19.55
CA ALA A 22 22.87 12.61 -19.71
C ALA A 22 23.77 12.29 -18.50
N ASN A 23 23.17 11.72 -17.45
CA ASN A 23 23.82 10.73 -16.57
C ASN A 23 22.74 9.86 -15.88
N ASP A 24 21.63 10.46 -15.45
CA ASP A 24 20.60 9.82 -14.61
C ASP A 24 19.60 8.95 -15.41
N ARG A 25 20.11 8.11 -16.32
CA ARG A 25 19.31 7.23 -17.18
C ARG A 25 19.86 5.80 -17.32
N GLU A 26 20.58 5.29 -16.32
CA GLU A 26 20.82 3.84 -16.16
C GLU A 26 20.06 3.18 -14.99
N TYR A 27 19.43 3.95 -14.08
CA TYR A 27 18.67 3.37 -12.95
C TYR A 27 17.35 2.68 -13.32
N PHE A 28 16.69 3.05 -14.43
CA PHE A 28 15.45 2.41 -14.87
C PHE A 28 15.66 1.35 -15.97
N LYS A 29 16.35 0.28 -15.56
CA LYS A 29 16.21 -1.06 -16.16
C LYS A 29 16.09 -2.09 -15.05
N VAL A 30 14.87 -2.22 -14.53
CA VAL A 30 14.53 -3.33 -13.62
C VAL A 30 14.85 -4.64 -14.35
N ASN A 31 15.68 -5.46 -13.72
CA ASN A 31 16.16 -6.70 -14.30
C ASN A 31 15.07 -7.77 -14.22
N HIS A 32 14.49 -8.18 -15.35
CA HIS A 32 13.47 -9.23 -15.36
C HIS A 32 13.99 -10.56 -14.75
N ASP A 33 15.30 -10.82 -14.75
CA ASP A 33 15.88 -12.01 -14.12
C ASP A 33 15.97 -11.89 -12.58
N GLU A 34 15.64 -10.73 -11.99
CA GLU A 34 15.53 -10.50 -10.54
C GLU A 34 14.09 -10.40 -10.08
N ILE A 35 13.17 -9.81 -10.86
CA ILE A 35 11.72 -9.92 -10.60
C ILE A 35 11.32 -11.40 -10.48
N ASN A 36 11.82 -12.27 -11.36
CA ASN A 36 11.55 -13.72 -11.31
C ASN A 36 12.14 -14.45 -10.09
N LYS A 37 12.94 -13.79 -9.22
CA LYS A 37 13.35 -14.31 -7.91
C LYS A 37 12.45 -13.83 -6.76
N LEU A 38 11.78 -12.70 -6.96
CA LEU A 38 10.89 -12.03 -6.00
C LEU A 38 9.41 -12.39 -6.18
N LEU A 39 9.08 -13.28 -7.13
CA LEU A 39 7.72 -13.80 -7.26
C LEU A 39 7.37 -14.69 -6.05
N PRO A 40 6.26 -14.41 -5.34
CA PRO A 40 5.76 -15.25 -4.26
C PRO A 40 5.63 -16.72 -4.64
N LYS A 41 5.82 -17.61 -3.67
CA LYS A 41 5.61 -19.05 -3.87
C LYS A 41 4.24 -19.41 -3.34
N VAL A 42 3.50 -20.24 -4.08
CA VAL A 42 2.22 -20.77 -3.62
C VAL A 42 2.45 -21.56 -2.32
N SER A 43 1.99 -20.99 -1.20
CA SER A 43 2.05 -21.61 0.12
C SER A 43 0.89 -22.59 0.33
N SER A 44 0.81 -23.17 1.52
CA SER A 44 -0.23 -24.15 1.91
C SER A 44 -0.96 -23.74 3.19
N ILE A 45 -1.14 -22.44 3.39
CA ILE A 45 -1.90 -21.80 4.49
C ILE A 45 -2.97 -20.95 3.81
N ASP A 46 -4.20 -20.92 4.32
CA ASP A 46 -5.28 -20.09 3.76
C ASP A 46 -5.33 -18.72 4.47
N ASN A 47 -5.48 -17.65 3.70
CA ASN A 47 -5.52 -16.28 4.24
C ASN A 47 -6.71 -16.04 5.19
N GLY A 48 -7.77 -16.86 5.12
CA GLY A 48 -8.91 -16.80 6.04
C GLY A 48 -8.52 -17.11 7.49
N ASP A 49 -7.66 -18.12 7.70
CA ASP A 49 -7.12 -18.46 9.02
C ASP A 49 -6.18 -17.34 9.52
N ASP A 50 -5.33 -16.80 8.64
CA ASP A 50 -4.43 -15.70 8.98
C ASP A 50 -5.21 -14.43 9.39
N ILE A 51 -6.25 -14.08 8.63
CA ILE A 51 -7.19 -12.98 8.94
C ILE A 51 -7.86 -13.21 10.31
N GLU A 52 -8.41 -14.39 10.57
CA GLU A 52 -9.11 -14.68 11.84
C GLU A 52 -8.13 -14.65 13.02
N ALA A 53 -6.89 -15.10 12.84
CA ALA A 53 -5.86 -14.98 13.87
C ALA A 53 -5.49 -13.52 14.19
N ILE A 54 -5.67 -12.56 13.27
CA ILE A 54 -5.58 -11.12 13.59
C ILE A 54 -6.83 -10.68 14.37
N PHE A 55 -8.04 -11.08 13.97
CA PHE A 55 -9.28 -10.79 14.73
C PHE A 55 -9.19 -11.30 16.18
N GLU A 56 -8.80 -12.56 16.38
CA GLU A 56 -8.57 -13.14 17.71
C GLU A 56 -7.48 -12.38 18.47
N ARG A 57 -6.36 -12.02 17.84
CA ARG A 57 -5.32 -11.23 18.53
C ARG A 57 -5.85 -9.86 18.96
N LYS A 58 -6.52 -9.10 18.09
CA LYS A 58 -6.98 -7.74 18.46
C LYS A 58 -8.00 -7.77 19.60
N LEU A 59 -8.82 -8.81 19.71
CA LEU A 59 -9.67 -9.02 20.89
C LEU A 59 -8.84 -9.35 22.14
N ASN A 60 -7.96 -10.35 22.07
CA ASN A 60 -7.13 -10.76 23.22
C ASN A 60 -6.21 -9.63 23.70
N ASP A 61 -5.58 -8.89 22.81
CA ASP A 61 -4.72 -7.75 23.13
C ASP A 61 -5.53 -6.67 23.87
N PHE A 62 -6.71 -6.29 23.37
CA PHE A 62 -7.53 -5.27 24.01
C PHE A 62 -8.15 -5.73 25.35
N ASP A 63 -8.62 -6.98 25.45
CA ASP A 63 -9.18 -7.54 26.69
C ASP A 63 -8.16 -7.66 27.83
N ASN A 64 -6.87 -7.90 27.50
CA ASN A 64 -5.80 -8.03 28.50
C ASN A 64 -5.07 -6.71 28.79
N LEU A 65 -4.97 -5.79 27.82
CA LEU A 65 -4.12 -4.59 27.91
C LEU A 65 -4.91 -3.28 27.91
N GLY A 66 -6.14 -3.26 27.38
CA GLY A 66 -6.95 -2.04 27.19
C GLY A 66 -6.55 -1.20 25.96
N TYR A 67 -5.69 -1.74 25.09
CA TYR A 67 -5.21 -1.10 23.87
C TYR A 67 -4.83 -2.15 22.81
N PHE A 68 -4.63 -1.72 21.55
CA PHE A 68 -4.00 -2.53 20.51
C PHE A 68 -2.51 -2.18 20.43
N PRO A 69 -1.57 -3.11 20.66
CA PRO A 69 -0.14 -2.85 20.53
C PRO A 69 0.22 -2.22 19.18
N GLN A 70 0.82 -1.03 19.24
CA GLN A 70 1.25 -0.25 18.09
C GLN A 70 2.70 -0.58 17.76
N ILE A 71 2.96 -0.95 16.50
CA ILE A 71 4.32 -1.07 15.96
C ILE A 71 4.71 0.32 15.44
N TYR A 72 5.89 0.77 15.83
CA TYR A 72 6.47 2.08 15.54
C TYR A 72 7.80 1.93 14.82
N GLU A 73 8.27 2.99 14.15
CA GLU A 73 9.55 2.98 13.44
C GLU A 73 10.72 2.89 14.44
N SER A 74 11.71 2.06 14.11
CA SER A 74 12.93 1.94 14.91
C SER A 74 13.87 3.10 14.62
N SER A 75 14.56 3.64 15.63
CA SER A 75 15.61 4.63 15.40
C SER A 75 16.90 4.30 16.15
N LEU A 76 18.02 4.78 15.60
CA LEU A 76 19.33 4.64 16.23
C LEU A 76 19.40 5.42 17.55
N GLN A 77 18.69 6.55 17.64
CA GLN A 77 18.48 7.33 18.86
C GLN A 77 17.79 6.52 19.97
N ALA A 78 16.64 5.92 19.67
CA ALA A 78 15.89 5.12 20.64
C ALA A 78 16.66 3.85 21.04
N THR A 79 17.34 3.22 20.08
CA THR A 79 18.17 2.04 20.31
C THR A 79 19.35 2.36 21.23
N TYR A 80 20.01 3.51 21.06
CA TYR A 80 21.01 4.01 22.00
C TYR A 80 20.43 4.24 23.41
N TYR A 81 19.27 4.87 23.52
CA TYR A 81 18.61 5.13 24.80
C TYR A 81 18.30 3.82 25.55
N ALA A 82 17.76 2.80 24.87
CA ALA A 82 17.50 1.48 25.45
C ALA A 82 18.80 0.74 25.86
N LEU A 83 19.82 0.75 25.00
CA LEU A 83 21.13 0.14 25.29
C LEU A 83 21.80 0.77 26.51
N TYR A 84 21.81 2.11 26.61
CA TYR A 84 22.37 2.80 27.77
C TYR A 84 21.61 2.43 29.04
N ILE A 85 20.26 2.37 29.02
CA ILE A 85 19.47 1.95 30.19
C ILE A 85 19.87 0.54 30.63
N LEU A 86 19.95 -0.41 29.70
CA LEU A 86 20.35 -1.80 30.00
C LEU A 86 21.78 -1.90 30.54
N GLU A 87 22.74 -1.11 30.03
CA GLU A 87 24.10 -1.06 30.56
C GLU A 87 24.15 -0.43 31.96
N ALA A 88 23.45 0.68 32.17
CA ALA A 88 23.39 1.37 33.46
C ALA A 88 22.91 0.44 34.58
N LEU A 89 21.88 -0.37 34.28
CA LEU A 89 21.25 -1.34 35.16
C LEU A 89 22.03 -2.68 35.28
N GLY A 90 22.92 -2.97 34.34
CA GLY A 90 23.67 -4.24 34.26
C GLY A 90 22.85 -5.42 33.74
N LYS A 91 21.98 -5.18 32.74
CA LYS A 91 21.03 -6.13 32.15
C LYS A 91 21.17 -6.27 30.61
N LEU A 92 22.32 -5.90 30.03
CA LEU A 92 22.60 -6.04 28.57
C LEU A 92 22.51 -7.49 28.05
N ASP A 93 22.48 -8.49 28.93
CA ASP A 93 22.28 -9.90 28.62
C ASP A 93 20.79 -10.28 28.39
N TYR A 94 19.85 -9.35 28.62
CA TYR A 94 18.42 -9.57 28.37
C TYR A 94 18.06 -9.49 26.88
N ILE A 95 18.89 -8.84 26.06
CA ILE A 95 18.65 -8.60 24.63
C ILE A 95 19.49 -9.51 23.73
N ASN A 96 18.98 -9.78 22.52
CA ASN A 96 19.78 -10.39 21.46
C ASN A 96 20.74 -9.34 20.87
N GLN A 97 21.91 -9.18 21.50
CA GLN A 97 22.93 -8.21 21.09
C GLN A 97 23.30 -8.34 19.60
N THR A 98 23.36 -9.55 19.03
CA THR A 98 23.64 -9.75 17.60
C THR A 98 22.58 -9.10 16.72
N LYS A 99 21.28 -9.30 17.03
CA LYS A 99 20.16 -8.66 16.30
C LYS A 99 20.27 -7.13 16.32
N ILE A 100 20.64 -6.55 17.46
CA ILE A 100 20.81 -5.10 17.60
C ILE A 100 22.06 -4.59 16.86
N ILE A 101 23.17 -5.35 16.86
CA ILE A 101 24.37 -5.03 16.06
C ILE A 101 24.02 -5.06 14.57
N ASP A 102 23.34 -6.10 14.11
CA ASP A 102 22.94 -6.26 12.71
C ASP A 102 22.02 -5.09 12.28
N TYR A 103 21.02 -4.72 13.10
CA TYR A 103 20.18 -3.53 12.88
C TYR A 103 20.98 -2.21 12.81
N ILE A 104 21.95 -2.00 13.71
CA ILE A 104 22.79 -0.79 13.66
C ILE A 104 23.63 -0.76 12.37
N LEU A 105 24.12 -1.91 11.90
CA LEU A 105 24.89 -2.01 10.65
C LEU A 105 24.03 -1.90 9.37
N ASP A 106 22.75 -2.30 9.39
CA ASP A 106 21.83 -2.08 8.26
C ASP A 106 21.70 -0.57 7.92
N HIS A 107 21.93 0.30 8.90
CA HIS A 107 21.98 1.76 8.74
C HIS A 107 23.37 2.32 8.38
N TYR A 108 24.42 1.50 8.24
CA TYR A 108 25.78 1.96 7.91
C TYR A 108 25.98 2.11 6.40
N SER A 109 26.13 3.35 5.93
CA SER A 109 26.47 3.64 4.54
C SER A 109 27.95 3.34 4.28
N GLU A 110 28.25 2.25 3.57
CA GLU A 110 29.62 1.90 3.17
C GLU A 110 30.27 2.91 2.21
N ASP A 111 29.49 3.63 1.40
CA ASP A 111 30.00 4.66 0.47
C ASP A 111 30.34 5.99 1.18
N LEU A 112 29.62 6.32 2.27
CA LEU A 112 29.78 7.57 3.02
C LEU A 112 30.50 7.37 4.38
N HIS A 113 30.67 6.12 4.81
CA HIS A 113 31.23 5.67 6.09
C HIS A 113 30.55 6.23 7.35
N ILE A 114 29.23 6.44 7.28
CA ILE A 114 28.38 7.03 8.32
C ILE A 114 27.07 6.28 8.49
N PHE A 115 26.44 6.41 9.65
CA PHE A 115 25.09 5.90 9.90
C PHE A 115 24.02 6.89 9.42
N ILE A 116 22.95 6.36 8.79
CA ILE A 116 21.82 7.14 8.28
C ILE A 116 20.54 6.34 8.52
N ASP A 117 19.53 6.99 9.10
CA ASP A 117 18.18 6.46 9.30
C ASP A 117 17.10 7.44 8.77
N GLU A 118 15.83 7.04 8.87
CA GLU A 118 14.70 7.90 8.46
C GLU A 118 14.64 9.24 9.22
N TYR A 119 15.16 9.29 10.44
CA TYR A 119 15.23 10.51 11.25
C TYR A 119 16.27 11.48 10.64
N THR A 120 17.41 10.95 10.18
CA THR A 120 18.43 11.67 9.41
C THR A 120 17.86 12.25 8.11
N HIS A 121 17.15 11.42 7.32
CA HIS A 121 16.53 11.88 6.07
C HIS A 121 15.51 13.00 6.31
N ARG A 122 14.68 12.87 7.35
CA ARG A 122 13.75 13.92 7.76
C ARG A 122 14.46 15.23 8.14
N TYR A 123 15.55 15.18 8.91
CA TYR A 123 16.33 16.37 9.28
C TYR A 123 16.86 17.12 8.04
N LEU A 124 17.48 16.41 7.09
CA LEU A 124 18.04 17.01 5.87
C LEU A 124 16.96 17.58 4.91
N ASN A 125 15.73 17.08 5.02
CA ASN A 125 14.58 17.52 4.24
C ASN A 125 13.84 18.75 4.83
N MET A 126 14.22 19.21 6.04
CA MET A 126 13.56 20.32 6.74
C MET A 126 13.45 21.59 5.89
N ASN A 127 12.37 22.36 6.10
CA ASN A 127 12.07 23.60 5.38
C ASN A 127 11.73 24.72 6.38
N PHE A 128 12.76 25.34 6.94
CA PHE A 128 12.68 26.32 8.03
C PHE A 128 11.63 27.44 7.83
N PRO A 129 11.45 28.05 6.64
CA PRO A 129 10.40 29.03 6.40
C PRO A 129 8.94 28.54 6.57
N GLN A 130 8.70 27.23 6.61
CA GLN A 130 7.36 26.67 6.84
C GLN A 130 7.07 26.48 8.33
N MET A 131 7.92 25.69 8.99
CA MET A 131 7.85 25.30 10.39
C MET A 131 9.22 24.74 10.80
N TYR A 132 9.57 24.87 12.07
CA TYR A 132 10.74 24.25 12.67
C TYR A 132 10.30 23.39 13.86
N TYR A 133 10.89 22.20 13.97
CA TYR A 133 10.96 21.41 15.21
C TYR A 133 12.43 21.03 15.45
N PRO A 134 12.85 20.86 16.71
CA PRO A 134 14.18 20.38 17.07
C PRO A 134 14.30 18.88 16.74
N LEU A 135 14.62 18.57 15.49
CA LEU A 135 14.79 17.20 15.01
C LEU A 135 16.22 16.72 15.23
N SER A 136 16.35 15.48 15.71
CA SER A 136 17.64 14.82 15.86
C SER A 136 18.43 14.80 14.55
N SER A 137 19.66 15.28 14.62
CA SER A 137 20.48 15.63 13.47
C SER A 137 21.22 14.44 12.84
N MET A 138 21.77 14.64 11.64
CA MET A 138 22.67 13.67 10.99
C MET A 138 23.93 13.38 11.82
N LEU A 139 24.45 14.39 12.53
CA LEU A 139 25.55 14.23 13.49
C LEU A 139 25.11 13.40 14.71
N GLU A 140 23.96 13.71 15.30
CA GLU A 140 23.42 12.97 16.44
C GLU A 140 23.17 11.50 16.11
N ILE A 141 22.50 11.18 15.00
CA ILE A 141 22.23 9.80 14.59
C ILE A 141 23.54 9.01 14.42
N HIS A 142 24.58 9.61 13.83
CA HIS A 142 25.91 9.00 13.77
C HIS A 142 26.49 8.75 15.18
N CYS A 143 26.41 9.74 16.07
CA CYS A 143 26.87 9.61 17.45
C CYS A 143 26.12 8.52 18.22
N TYR A 144 24.79 8.46 18.13
CA TYR A 144 23.97 7.43 18.78
C TYR A 144 24.35 6.01 18.33
N ALA A 145 24.60 5.80 17.03
CA ALA A 145 25.05 4.50 16.51
C ALA A 145 26.46 4.14 16.99
N VAL A 146 27.41 5.09 16.99
CA VAL A 146 28.77 4.86 17.49
C VAL A 146 28.78 4.56 19.00
N LEU A 147 28.05 5.33 19.80
CA LEU A 147 27.89 5.11 21.24
C LEU A 147 27.20 3.75 21.53
N SER A 148 26.23 3.35 20.71
CA SER A 148 25.61 2.01 20.79
C SER A 148 26.62 0.89 20.53
N LEU A 149 27.49 1.06 19.53
CA LEU A 149 28.57 0.10 19.26
C LEU A 149 29.63 0.06 20.36
N ASP A 150 29.87 1.14 21.09
CA ASP A 150 30.76 1.15 22.25
C ASP A 150 30.17 0.35 23.44
N ILE A 151 28.90 0.60 23.79
CA ILE A 151 28.15 -0.16 24.82
C ILE A 151 28.14 -1.67 24.50
N LEU A 152 28.05 -2.02 23.21
CA LEU A 152 28.08 -3.41 22.73
C LEU A 152 29.51 -3.98 22.59
N GLY A 153 30.56 -3.17 22.79
CA GLY A 153 31.96 -3.56 22.68
C GLY A 153 32.41 -3.84 21.24
N ARG A 154 31.74 -3.25 20.24
CA ARG A 154 31.84 -3.56 18.80
C ARG A 154 32.32 -2.41 17.90
N LEU A 155 33.07 -1.45 18.45
CA LEU A 155 33.76 -0.42 17.64
C LEU A 155 34.76 -1.00 16.61
N ASP A 156 35.10 -2.30 16.68
CA ASP A 156 35.89 -3.01 15.68
C ASP A 156 35.20 -3.16 14.31
N LEU A 157 33.88 -2.94 14.24
CA LEU A 157 33.09 -3.02 13.01
C LEU A 157 33.22 -1.79 12.11
N ILE A 158 33.64 -0.64 12.64
CA ILE A 158 33.65 0.64 11.92
C ILE A 158 35.05 1.25 11.84
N ASN A 159 35.25 2.11 10.84
CA ASN A 159 36.46 2.91 10.74
C ASN A 159 36.36 4.14 11.66
N THR A 160 36.72 3.97 12.94
CA THR A 160 36.66 5.02 13.97
C THR A 160 37.40 6.31 13.60
N GLN A 161 38.47 6.22 12.79
CA GLN A 161 39.17 7.40 12.28
C GLN A 161 38.32 8.18 11.26
N VAL A 162 37.50 7.49 10.45
CA VAL A 162 36.56 8.16 9.52
C VAL A 162 35.35 8.73 10.27
N SER A 163 34.80 8.02 11.26
CA SER A 163 33.80 8.58 12.19
C SER A 163 34.32 9.85 12.88
N THR A 164 35.55 9.82 13.39
CA THR A 164 36.24 10.98 13.96
C THR A 164 36.35 12.13 12.94
N SER A 165 36.71 11.84 11.69
CA SER A 165 36.80 12.84 10.62
C SER A 165 35.44 13.41 10.22
N PHE A 166 34.38 12.61 10.22
CA PHE A 166 33.00 13.06 9.99
C PHE A 166 32.56 14.02 11.10
N ILE A 167 32.70 13.64 12.38
CA ILE A 167 32.31 14.50 13.50
C ILE A 167 33.05 15.85 13.44
N TRP A 168 34.37 15.85 13.19
CA TRP A 168 35.12 17.10 13.01
C TRP A 168 34.73 17.91 11.77
N SER A 169 34.10 17.31 10.76
CA SER A 169 33.56 18.05 9.60
C SER A 169 32.26 18.80 9.92
N CYS A 170 31.56 18.41 10.99
CA CYS A 170 30.36 19.10 11.49
C CYS A 170 30.69 20.28 12.44
N LEU A 171 31.97 20.58 12.69
CA LEU A 171 32.38 21.76 13.48
C LEU A 171 32.27 23.02 12.62
N ASN A 172 31.44 24.00 13.02
CA ASN A 172 31.29 25.24 12.26
C ASN A 172 32.57 26.12 12.35
N PRO A 173 33.19 26.49 11.22
CA PRO A 173 34.39 27.33 11.21
C PRO A 173 34.11 28.84 11.35
N GLU A 174 32.88 29.31 11.08
CA GLU A 174 32.48 30.72 11.01
C GLU A 174 32.58 31.45 12.36
N ASP A 175 33.24 32.61 12.35
CA ASP A 175 33.42 33.59 13.44
C ASP A 175 33.16 33.07 14.87
N ASP A 176 32.07 33.50 15.51
CA ASP A 176 31.75 33.18 16.92
C ASP A 176 30.92 31.88 17.09
N GLU A 177 30.49 31.22 16.01
CA GLU A 177 29.58 30.05 16.02
C GLU A 177 30.31 28.71 16.15
N ASN A 178 31.41 28.65 16.90
CA ASN A 178 32.34 27.51 16.84
C ASN A 178 31.95 26.27 17.67
N GLY A 179 30.65 25.98 17.76
CA GLY A 179 30.14 24.68 18.16
C GLY A 179 30.02 23.71 16.98
N PHE A 180 29.39 22.56 17.21
CA PHE A 180 29.03 21.63 16.14
C PHE A 180 27.62 21.91 15.63
N ILE A 181 27.44 21.78 14.32
CA ILE A 181 26.16 21.85 13.62
C ILE A 181 25.68 20.42 13.28
N GLY A 182 24.42 20.28 12.89
CA GLY A 182 23.79 18.97 12.73
C GLY A 182 24.21 18.12 11.52
N GLN A 183 25.13 18.60 10.67
CA GLN A 183 25.63 17.90 9.47
C GLN A 183 27.03 18.44 9.08
N PRO A 184 27.77 17.84 8.13
CA PRO A 184 29.04 18.39 7.66
C PRO A 184 28.89 19.83 7.14
N TYR A 185 29.78 20.72 7.57
CA TYR A 185 29.73 22.13 7.18
C TYR A 185 30.11 22.33 5.71
N ASP A 186 29.28 23.09 4.99
CA ASP A 186 29.56 23.64 3.66
C ASP A 186 29.17 25.13 3.62
N ASP A 187 29.93 25.94 2.88
CA ASP A 187 29.65 27.37 2.69
C ASP A 187 28.28 27.62 2.05
N GLU A 188 27.78 26.68 1.22
CA GLU A 188 26.50 26.76 0.49
C GLU A 188 25.27 26.27 1.30
N LEU A 189 25.43 25.83 2.57
CA LEU A 189 24.29 25.52 3.45
C LEU A 189 23.40 26.76 3.69
N VAL A 190 22.09 26.54 3.84
CA VAL A 190 21.18 27.57 4.37
C VAL A 190 21.56 27.94 5.80
N SER A 191 21.37 29.20 6.16
CA SER A 191 21.77 29.81 7.43
C SER A 191 21.38 28.98 8.65
N GLU A 192 20.16 28.46 8.64
CA GLU A 192 19.54 27.75 9.76
C GLU A 192 20.15 26.35 9.98
N PHE A 193 20.78 25.74 8.95
CA PHE A 193 21.60 24.52 9.11
C PHE A 193 23.04 24.82 9.57
N LYS A 194 23.46 26.10 9.61
CA LYS A 194 24.77 26.52 10.14
C LYS A 194 24.72 26.94 11.62
N ILE A 195 23.54 27.03 12.23
CA ILE A 195 23.38 27.34 13.65
C ILE A 195 24.00 26.19 14.47
N ALA A 196 25.06 26.52 15.23
CA ALA A 196 25.74 25.55 16.08
C ALA A 196 24.99 25.42 17.40
N THR A 197 24.67 24.19 17.81
CA THR A 197 23.80 23.92 18.97
C THR A 197 24.51 23.07 20.02
N MET A 198 24.06 23.15 21.27
CA MET A 198 24.72 22.48 22.39
C MET A 198 24.43 20.99 22.47
N ASP A 199 23.28 20.51 22.04
CA ASP A 199 22.99 19.07 21.85
C ASP A 199 23.98 18.42 20.86
N ASN A 200 24.11 18.96 19.65
CA ASN A 200 25.07 18.54 18.63
C ASN A 200 26.51 18.59 19.17
N THR A 201 26.86 19.67 19.86
CA THR A 201 28.18 19.83 20.49
C THR A 201 28.42 18.81 21.61
N PHE A 202 27.41 18.51 22.42
CA PHE A 202 27.48 17.51 23.49
C PHE A 202 27.66 16.09 22.96
N PHE A 203 26.88 15.68 21.95
CA PHE A 203 27.02 14.34 21.37
C PHE A 203 28.31 14.18 20.56
N ALA A 204 28.75 15.22 19.85
CA ALA A 204 30.06 15.24 19.20
C ALA A 204 31.21 15.04 20.21
N LEU A 205 31.24 15.83 21.29
CA LEU A 205 32.28 15.72 22.32
C LEU A 205 32.21 14.38 23.06
N SER A 206 31.00 13.89 23.40
CA SER A 206 30.81 12.59 24.04
C SER A 206 31.35 11.44 23.19
N THR A 207 31.12 11.47 21.88
CA THR A 207 31.57 10.43 20.95
C THR A 207 33.07 10.55 20.65
N LEU A 208 33.59 11.77 20.48
CA LEU A 208 35.02 12.02 20.31
C LEU A 208 35.84 11.60 21.55
N ASN A 209 35.25 11.66 22.75
CA ASN A 209 35.89 11.20 23.99
C ASN A 209 36.18 9.68 24.00
N LEU A 210 35.53 8.88 23.16
CA LEU A 210 35.87 7.46 22.95
C LEU A 210 37.17 7.28 22.15
N PHE A 211 37.62 8.31 21.42
CA PHE A 211 38.72 8.26 20.48
C PHE A 211 39.90 9.19 20.84
N ILE A 212 39.77 9.99 21.90
CA ILE A 212 40.73 11.02 22.32
C ILE A 212 41.24 10.73 23.73
N ASP A 213 42.47 10.19 23.82
CA ASP A 213 43.14 9.91 25.11
C ASP A 213 43.60 11.19 25.88
N ASP A 214 43.71 12.33 25.18
CA ASP A 214 44.29 13.58 25.73
C ASP A 214 43.68 14.82 25.06
N TRP A 215 42.58 15.35 25.63
CA TRP A 215 41.95 16.60 25.20
C TRP A 215 42.91 17.81 25.12
N PRO A 216 43.85 18.03 26.08
CA PRO A 216 44.90 19.04 25.96
C PRO A 216 45.67 19.04 24.62
N GLY A 217 45.89 17.88 23.99
CA GLY A 217 46.47 17.75 22.66
C GLY A 217 45.65 18.41 21.54
N TYR A 218 44.33 18.53 21.73
CA TYR A 218 43.37 19.14 20.80
C TYR A 218 43.16 20.65 21.05
N GLY A 219 44.10 21.32 21.73
CA GLY A 219 44.00 22.72 22.14
C GLY A 219 43.62 23.74 21.05
N PHE A 220 43.85 23.47 19.76
CA PHE A 220 43.33 24.32 18.67
C PHE A 220 41.79 24.37 18.65
N TYR A 221 41.14 23.21 18.82
CA TYR A 221 39.69 23.08 18.83
C TYR A 221 39.09 23.54 20.17
N LEU A 222 39.76 23.25 21.30
CA LEU A 222 39.32 23.73 22.62
C LEU A 222 39.28 25.28 22.69
N ASN A 223 40.26 25.96 22.09
CA ASN A 223 40.28 27.43 21.98
C ASN A 223 39.17 28.03 21.08
N LYS A 224 38.38 27.19 20.40
CA LYS A 224 37.18 27.58 19.63
C LYS A 224 35.90 27.21 20.38
N ILE A 225 35.78 25.93 20.77
CA ILE A 225 34.57 25.36 21.38
C ILE A 225 34.31 25.93 22.78
N VAL A 226 35.34 26.12 23.61
CA VAL A 226 35.15 26.57 25.00
C VAL A 226 34.68 28.02 25.08
N PRO A 227 35.20 28.97 24.27
CA PRO A 227 34.58 30.30 24.11
C PRO A 227 33.15 30.26 23.59
N PHE A 228 32.82 29.38 22.64
CA PHE A 228 31.44 29.21 22.16
C PHE A 228 30.50 28.82 23.31
N ILE A 229 30.76 27.71 24.02
CA ILE A 229 29.91 27.24 25.14
C ILE A 229 29.73 28.34 26.20
N ASN A 230 30.82 28.99 26.62
CA ASN A 230 30.77 30.04 27.65
C ASN A 230 30.06 31.33 27.19
N SER A 231 29.95 31.56 25.88
CA SER A 231 29.22 32.72 25.34
C SER A 231 27.70 32.51 25.29
N LEU A 232 27.21 31.28 25.49
CA LEU A 232 25.79 30.96 25.62
C LEU A 232 25.24 31.21 27.03
N GLN A 233 26.09 31.52 28.01
CA GLN A 233 25.65 31.71 29.39
C GLN A 233 24.93 33.05 29.60
N THR A 234 23.75 33.02 30.22
CA THR A 234 22.76 34.11 30.26
C THR A 234 23.07 35.15 31.34
N ILE A 235 24.04 36.02 31.06
CA ILE A 235 24.48 37.09 31.99
C ILE A 235 23.62 38.35 31.97
N ASN A 236 22.58 38.40 31.13
CA ASN A 236 21.55 39.44 31.12
C ASN A 236 20.20 38.73 30.93
N GLY A 237 19.19 39.06 31.72
CA GLY A 237 17.90 38.38 31.66
C GLY A 237 16.95 38.76 32.78
N TYR A 238 15.86 38.00 32.90
CA TYR A 238 15.03 37.98 34.10
C TYR A 238 15.60 36.98 35.12
N ASP A 239 15.33 37.21 36.40
CA ASP A 239 15.86 36.39 37.51
C ASP A 239 15.66 34.87 37.31
N TRP A 240 14.55 34.47 36.66
CA TRP A 240 14.15 33.07 36.47
C TRP A 240 14.97 32.27 35.44
N PHE A 241 15.82 32.93 34.66
CA PHE A 241 16.82 32.27 33.80
C PHE A 241 18.21 32.88 33.90
N PHE A 242 18.48 33.72 34.90
CA PHE A 242 19.78 34.38 35.04
C PHE A 242 20.88 33.37 35.41
N GLY A 243 21.85 33.18 34.51
CA GLY A 243 23.02 32.32 34.69
C GLY A 243 22.91 30.91 34.10
N SER A 244 21.79 30.53 33.51
CA SER A 244 21.62 29.33 32.67
C SER A 244 22.36 29.44 31.33
N PHE A 245 22.16 28.49 30.41
CA PHE A 245 22.69 28.55 29.05
C PHE A 245 21.57 28.44 28.01
N LEU A 246 21.73 29.12 26.88
CA LEU A 246 21.03 28.82 25.63
C LEU A 246 21.60 27.53 25.00
N ASN A 247 20.86 26.90 24.08
CA ASN A 247 21.36 25.82 23.22
C ASN A 247 22.19 26.40 22.07
N ASP A 248 21.83 27.58 21.56
CA ASP A 248 22.55 28.31 20.52
C ASP A 248 22.45 29.85 20.66
N LYS A 249 22.84 30.59 19.61
CA LYS A 249 22.95 32.06 19.62
C LYS A 249 21.84 32.79 18.87
N ASP A 250 21.09 32.11 18.02
CA ASP A 250 20.01 32.71 17.24
C ASP A 250 18.73 32.78 18.07
N LEU A 251 18.59 33.89 18.80
CA LEU A 251 17.39 34.23 19.58
C LEU A 251 16.09 34.38 18.74
N THR A 252 16.11 34.08 17.44
CA THR A 252 14.92 33.98 16.57
C THR A 252 14.47 32.52 16.32
N LEU A 253 15.26 31.53 16.73
CA LEU A 253 14.96 30.09 16.64
C LEU A 253 15.00 29.45 18.04
N ASP A 254 14.10 28.51 18.33
CA ASP A 254 14.05 27.78 19.61
C ASP A 254 14.51 26.34 19.35
N THR A 255 15.82 26.08 19.40
CA THR A 255 16.42 24.82 18.94
C THR A 255 16.27 23.64 19.90
N LEU A 256 15.65 23.85 21.07
CA LEU A 256 15.07 22.79 21.93
C LEU A 256 13.53 22.74 21.93
N GLY A 257 12.86 23.76 21.41
CA GLY A 257 11.42 23.76 21.13
C GLY A 257 10.49 23.71 22.34
N SER A 258 9.18 23.68 22.06
CA SER A 258 8.14 23.57 23.08
C SER A 258 8.03 22.14 23.64
N PRO A 259 7.79 21.93 24.96
CA PRO A 259 7.65 22.92 26.03
C PRO A 259 8.96 23.10 26.84
N LEU A 260 10.13 22.88 26.23
CA LEU A 260 11.43 23.13 26.87
C LEU A 260 11.67 24.64 26.95
N PHE A 261 11.61 25.32 25.80
CA PHE A 261 11.84 26.76 25.56
C PHE A 261 13.16 27.29 26.12
N GLU A 262 13.97 27.91 25.27
CA GLU A 262 15.28 28.39 25.71
C GLU A 262 15.27 29.76 26.40
N PRO A 263 16.22 30.02 27.33
CA PRO A 263 17.21 29.10 27.91
C PRO A 263 16.64 28.29 29.11
N ASN A 264 17.03 27.02 29.25
CA ASN A 264 16.49 26.11 30.27
C ASN A 264 17.53 25.16 30.90
N LEU A 265 17.09 24.23 31.73
CA LEU A 265 17.96 23.26 32.41
C LEU A 265 18.61 22.24 31.46
N LEU A 266 17.98 21.90 30.32
CA LEU A 266 18.51 20.90 29.39
C LEU A 266 19.61 21.49 28.49
N SER A 267 19.44 22.70 27.96
CA SER A 267 20.53 23.44 27.30
C SER A 267 21.70 23.67 28.26
N SER A 268 21.40 24.01 29.53
CA SER A 268 22.41 24.10 30.60
C SER A 268 23.11 22.78 30.88
N TYR A 269 22.40 21.64 30.79
CA TYR A 269 23.00 20.32 30.90
C TYR A 269 24.00 20.06 29.78
N TYR A 270 23.60 20.28 28.53
CA TYR A 270 24.49 20.08 27.38
C TYR A 270 25.75 20.96 27.48
N ALA A 271 25.61 22.24 27.86
CA ALA A 271 26.73 23.16 28.07
C ALA A 271 27.70 22.69 29.17
N VAL A 272 27.19 22.45 30.39
CA VAL A 272 28.02 22.11 31.55
C VAL A 272 28.61 20.70 31.44
N LYS A 273 27.87 19.71 30.91
CA LYS A 273 28.38 18.35 30.70
C LYS A 273 29.43 18.31 29.57
N SER A 274 29.27 19.11 28.50
CA SER A 274 30.30 19.28 27.47
C SER A 274 31.62 19.78 28.05
N LEU A 275 31.56 20.80 28.93
CA LEU A 275 32.75 21.30 29.64
C LEU A 275 33.31 20.30 30.66
N HIS A 276 32.48 19.42 31.22
CA HIS A 276 32.93 18.35 32.12
C HIS A 276 33.68 17.23 31.40
N ILE A 277 33.23 16.82 30.20
CA ILE A 277 33.92 15.80 29.36
C ILE A 277 35.36 16.22 29.03
N ILE A 278 35.60 17.52 28.86
CA ILE A 278 36.91 18.10 28.49
C ILE A 278 37.68 18.74 29.66
N ASP A 279 37.26 18.50 30.91
CA ASP A 279 37.87 18.99 32.17
C ASP A 279 38.03 20.53 32.27
N LEU A 280 37.01 21.28 31.85
CA LEU A 280 37.01 22.75 31.79
C LEU A 280 35.76 23.42 32.40
N VAL A 281 35.08 22.75 33.35
CA VAL A 281 33.91 23.31 34.06
C VAL A 281 34.22 24.65 34.75
N ASP A 282 35.43 24.82 35.29
CA ASP A 282 35.93 26.06 35.93
C ASP A 282 35.95 27.30 35.00
N THR A 283 35.61 27.16 33.71
CA THR A 283 35.48 28.29 32.78
C THR A 283 34.14 29.03 32.85
N ILE A 284 33.10 28.39 33.42
CA ILE A 284 31.75 28.99 33.55
C ILE A 284 31.67 30.04 34.66
N ARG A 285 30.59 30.83 34.65
CA ARG A 285 30.23 31.70 35.77
C ARG A 285 29.42 30.91 36.79
N THR A 286 30.12 30.22 37.68
CA THR A 286 29.50 29.26 38.62
C THR A 286 28.52 29.92 39.60
N HIS A 287 28.77 31.17 40.03
CA HIS A 287 27.89 31.87 40.97
C HIS A 287 26.55 32.27 40.33
N GLU A 288 26.62 32.81 39.12
CA GLU A 288 25.44 33.06 38.29
C GLU A 288 24.68 31.75 38.01
N PHE A 289 25.36 30.66 37.62
CA PHE A 289 24.71 29.35 37.39
C PHE A 289 24.06 28.76 38.67
N HIS A 290 24.69 28.91 39.83
CA HIS A 290 24.09 28.54 41.13
C HIS A 290 22.87 29.39 41.48
N THR A 291 22.76 30.60 40.94
CA THR A 291 21.57 31.45 41.10
C THR A 291 20.41 30.88 40.29
N PHE A 292 20.64 30.46 39.04
CA PHE A 292 19.65 29.73 38.23
C PHE A 292 19.18 28.45 38.92
N LEU A 293 20.10 27.55 39.32
CA LEU A 293 19.75 26.29 40.00
C LEU A 293 18.93 26.52 41.28
N ASN A 294 19.14 27.63 41.99
CA ASN A 294 18.38 27.98 43.18
C ASN A 294 16.96 28.48 42.88
N VAL A 295 16.69 29.02 41.68
CA VAL A 295 15.34 29.50 41.31
C VAL A 295 14.47 28.33 40.83
N ILE A 296 15.03 27.43 40.03
CA ILE A 296 14.28 26.26 39.51
C ILE A 296 14.12 25.11 40.53
N TYR A 297 14.74 25.20 41.71
CA TYR A 297 14.59 24.21 42.78
C TYR A 297 13.41 24.55 43.70
N ASP A 298 12.44 23.63 43.76
CA ASP A 298 11.28 23.72 44.64
C ASP A 298 11.60 23.10 46.01
N GLU A 299 11.73 23.94 47.05
CA GLU A 299 12.03 23.50 48.42
C GLU A 299 10.84 22.85 49.15
N GLN A 300 9.63 22.85 48.57
CA GLN A 300 8.42 22.28 49.16
C GLN A 300 8.10 20.90 48.58
N GLU A 301 8.24 20.75 47.25
CA GLU A 301 8.03 19.49 46.52
C GLU A 301 9.34 18.71 46.28
N PHE A 302 10.50 19.25 46.69
CA PHE A 302 11.85 18.65 46.63
C PHE A 302 12.29 18.22 45.22
N LYS A 303 12.02 19.07 44.23
CA LYS A 303 12.21 18.79 42.80
C LYS A 303 12.89 19.95 42.09
N PHE A 304 13.51 19.70 40.94
CA PHE A 304 13.91 20.77 40.01
C PHE A 304 12.90 20.84 38.86
N GLN A 305 12.54 22.06 38.48
CA GLN A 305 11.78 22.34 37.25
C GLN A 305 12.75 22.53 36.07
N VAL A 306 12.26 22.40 34.83
CA VAL A 306 13.10 22.65 33.64
C VAL A 306 13.32 24.16 33.41
N SER A 307 12.33 24.96 33.82
CA SER A 307 12.33 26.41 33.94
C SER A 307 11.22 26.82 34.95
N ASP A 308 11.33 27.99 35.56
CA ASP A 308 10.39 28.52 36.60
C ASP A 308 8.92 28.60 36.13
N ILE A 309 8.70 28.58 34.81
CA ILE A 309 7.37 28.68 34.19
C ILE A 309 6.72 27.31 33.89
N SER A 310 7.41 26.18 34.13
CA SER A 310 7.00 24.88 33.58
C SER A 310 7.30 23.67 34.48
N ASN A 311 6.22 23.11 35.05
CA ASN A 311 6.21 21.78 35.65
C ASN A 311 6.18 20.64 34.60
N ALA A 312 6.25 20.93 33.29
CA ALA A 312 6.00 19.95 32.22
C ALA A 312 7.06 18.85 32.05
N LEU A 313 8.13 18.88 32.86
CA LEU A 313 9.27 17.96 32.83
C LEU A 313 9.86 17.70 34.24
N ASP A 314 9.14 17.99 35.32
CA ASP A 314 9.72 18.03 36.68
C ASP A 314 10.33 16.70 37.17
N ILE A 315 9.76 15.55 36.80
CA ILE A 315 10.34 14.22 37.07
C ILE A 315 11.71 14.05 36.38
N VAL A 316 11.83 14.50 35.13
CA VAL A 316 13.05 14.38 34.30
C VAL A 316 14.10 15.45 34.65
N ALA A 317 13.65 16.66 34.96
CA ALA A 317 14.49 17.80 35.32
C ALA A 317 15.16 17.60 36.70
N THR A 318 14.49 16.97 37.65
CA THR A 318 15.01 16.72 39.00
C THR A 318 16.36 15.99 39.04
N PRO A 319 16.57 14.83 38.38
CA PRO A 319 17.86 14.17 38.35
C PRO A 319 18.92 14.91 37.51
N ILE A 320 18.52 15.66 36.47
CA ILE A 320 19.45 16.51 35.71
C ILE A 320 19.97 17.66 36.59
N GLY A 321 19.09 18.33 37.34
CA GLY A 321 19.45 19.37 38.31
C GLY A 321 20.37 18.84 39.42
N LEU A 322 20.15 17.60 39.85
CA LEU A 322 21.04 16.91 40.79
C LEU A 322 22.45 16.66 40.20
N GLU A 323 22.55 16.17 38.96
CA GLU A 323 23.82 15.95 38.26
C GLU A 323 24.60 17.26 38.05
N LEU A 324 23.94 18.33 37.62
CA LEU A 324 24.57 19.63 37.46
C LEU A 324 24.95 20.28 38.80
N SER A 325 24.24 19.94 39.87
CA SER A 325 24.62 20.35 41.22
C SER A 325 25.92 19.66 41.67
N ASP A 326 26.07 18.36 41.42
CA ASP A 326 27.29 17.61 41.73
C ASP A 326 28.49 18.08 40.88
N ILE A 327 28.28 18.32 39.58
CA ILE A 327 29.35 18.80 38.67
C ILE A 327 29.83 20.22 39.03
N THR A 328 28.93 21.11 39.46
CA THR A 328 29.26 22.53 39.72
C THR A 328 29.41 22.88 41.20
N GLY A 329 29.21 21.93 42.12
CA GLY A 329 29.30 22.16 43.57
C GLY A 329 28.15 22.99 44.15
N PHE A 330 26.97 23.00 43.53
CA PHE A 330 25.78 23.58 44.15
C PHE A 330 25.34 22.70 45.33
N SER A 331 24.75 23.30 46.36
CA SER A 331 24.40 22.56 47.58
C SER A 331 23.18 23.09 48.35
N ASN A 332 22.38 24.00 47.77
CA ASN A 332 21.19 24.52 48.44
C ASN A 332 19.92 23.72 48.06
N PHE A 333 19.98 22.40 48.25
CA PHE A 333 18.90 21.45 48.01
C PHE A 333 19.02 20.25 48.97
N SER A 334 17.97 19.45 49.11
CA SER A 334 18.02 18.23 49.93
C SER A 334 18.19 16.97 49.07
N ARG A 335 19.43 16.48 48.91
CA ARG A 335 19.74 15.27 48.10
C ARG A 335 18.85 14.07 48.45
N THR A 336 18.60 13.84 49.74
CA THR A 336 17.79 12.72 50.23
C THR A 336 16.33 12.81 49.81
N GLU A 337 15.75 14.01 49.80
CA GLU A 337 14.35 14.20 49.40
C GLU A 337 14.23 14.26 47.86
N VAL A 338 15.21 14.86 47.18
CA VAL A 338 15.33 14.85 45.70
C VAL A 338 15.41 13.42 45.14
N LEU A 339 16.21 12.55 45.75
CA LEU A 339 16.27 11.13 45.36
C LEU A 339 14.96 10.39 45.68
N GLN A 340 14.30 10.71 46.80
CA GLN A 340 12.97 10.16 47.10
C GLN A 340 11.91 10.63 46.09
N PHE A 341 11.92 11.90 45.67
CA PHE A 341 11.01 12.42 44.65
C PHE A 341 11.14 11.64 43.34
N ILE A 342 12.36 11.36 42.88
CA ILE A 342 12.63 10.55 41.68
C ILE A 342 12.05 9.14 41.84
N MET A 343 12.33 8.45 42.95
CA MET A 343 11.92 7.06 43.14
C MET A 343 10.42 6.90 43.39
N ASN A 344 9.79 7.85 44.09
CA ASN A 344 8.35 7.86 44.37
C ASN A 344 7.49 8.18 43.12
N ASN A 345 8.10 8.65 42.03
CA ASN A 345 7.44 9.01 40.77
C ASN A 345 7.65 7.98 39.64
N ARG A 346 8.12 6.76 39.94
CA ARG A 346 8.00 5.64 39.00
C ARG A 346 6.52 5.29 38.79
N ASN A 347 6.14 5.01 37.55
CA ASN A 347 4.78 4.65 37.17
C ASN A 347 4.54 3.13 37.25
N SER A 348 3.32 2.70 36.93
CA SER A 348 2.92 1.28 37.01
C SER A 348 3.55 0.36 35.96
N LEU A 349 4.28 0.91 34.97
CA LEU A 349 5.06 0.12 34.01
C LEU A 349 6.50 -0.14 34.51
N GLY A 350 6.86 0.39 35.69
CA GLY A 350 8.20 0.31 36.27
C GLY A 350 9.15 1.42 35.80
N ASN A 351 8.77 2.19 34.78
CA ASN A 351 9.52 3.32 34.24
C ASN A 351 8.99 4.66 34.78
N TRP A 352 9.26 5.78 34.11
CA TRP A 352 8.84 7.12 34.55
C TRP A 352 7.98 7.83 33.51
N ASP A 353 6.96 8.53 34.02
CA ASP A 353 6.27 9.55 33.25
C ASP A 353 7.16 10.80 33.11
N ARG A 354 6.91 11.59 32.06
CA ARG A 354 7.53 12.89 31.80
C ARG A 354 7.46 13.87 32.99
N SER A 355 6.34 13.88 33.72
CA SER A 355 6.11 14.84 34.82
C SER A 355 5.04 14.41 35.82
N THR A 356 4.90 15.15 36.93
CA THR A 356 3.82 14.98 37.90
C THR A 356 2.45 15.39 37.33
N VAL A 357 2.43 16.33 36.38
CA VAL A 357 1.21 16.87 35.74
C VAL A 357 0.79 16.04 34.52
N TYR A 358 1.71 15.81 33.58
CA TYR A 358 1.45 15.11 32.33
C TYR A 358 1.92 13.65 32.44
N LYS A 359 0.95 12.74 32.36
CA LYS A 359 1.10 11.31 32.62
C LYS A 359 1.17 10.48 31.34
N TYR A 360 2.29 10.67 30.65
CA TYR A 360 2.78 9.85 29.55
C TYR A 360 4.31 9.73 29.65
N HIS A 361 4.87 8.77 28.93
CA HIS A 361 6.23 8.23 29.00
C HIS A 361 6.81 8.13 27.59
N GLU A 362 7.90 8.85 27.32
CA GLU A 362 8.73 8.67 26.13
C GLU A 362 10.06 8.02 26.55
N LEU A 363 10.72 7.23 25.67
CA LEU A 363 11.92 6.47 26.05
C LEU A 363 13.05 7.38 26.59
N ILE A 364 13.11 8.60 26.05
CA ILE A 364 14.01 9.68 26.46
C ILE A 364 13.82 10.12 27.93
N ASP A 365 12.63 10.00 28.51
CA ASP A 365 12.36 10.34 29.92
C ASP A 365 13.12 9.39 30.84
N THR A 366 12.93 8.09 30.65
CA THR A 366 13.59 7.04 31.44
C THR A 366 15.08 7.01 31.18
N PHE A 367 15.53 7.21 29.93
CA PHE A 367 16.95 7.36 29.60
C PHE A 367 17.60 8.51 30.36
N GLN A 368 17.03 9.72 30.33
CA GLN A 368 17.64 10.88 31.00
C GLN A 368 17.71 10.71 32.52
N ILE A 369 16.73 10.06 33.14
CA ILE A 369 16.72 9.75 34.58
C ILE A 369 17.79 8.71 34.92
N ILE A 370 17.82 7.57 34.21
CA ILE A 370 18.78 6.48 34.45
C ILE A 370 20.22 6.92 34.17
N ARG A 371 20.44 7.69 33.10
CA ARG A 371 21.73 8.32 32.77
C ARG A 371 22.20 9.21 33.91
N SER A 372 21.37 10.17 34.34
CA SER A 372 21.74 11.06 35.45
C SER A 372 22.11 10.27 36.73
N LEU A 373 21.29 9.29 37.12
CA LEU A 373 21.53 8.43 38.30
C LEU A 373 22.81 7.58 38.17
N LYS A 374 23.14 7.09 36.97
CA LYS A 374 24.37 6.35 36.68
C LYS A 374 25.60 7.23 36.82
N GLU A 375 25.59 8.42 36.22
CA GLU A 375 26.70 9.38 36.21
C GLU A 375 27.04 9.89 37.62
N ILE A 376 26.05 10.15 38.47
CA ILE A 376 26.27 10.57 39.88
C ILE A 376 26.50 9.41 40.86
N GLY A 377 26.52 8.15 40.38
CA GLY A 377 26.71 6.95 41.21
C GLY A 377 25.49 6.50 42.05
N GLU A 378 24.35 7.18 41.94
CA GLU A 378 23.11 6.90 42.69
C GLU A 378 22.24 5.81 42.03
N ILE A 379 22.70 5.14 40.97
CA ILE A 379 22.04 3.96 40.38
C ILE A 379 21.91 2.78 41.39
N SER A 380 22.62 2.86 42.51
CA SER A 380 22.50 1.94 43.66
C SER A 380 21.29 2.20 44.57
N GLN A 381 20.56 3.30 44.37
CA GLN A 381 19.28 3.55 45.03
C GLN A 381 18.17 2.62 44.50
N LEU A 382 18.31 2.11 43.27
CA LEU A 382 17.44 1.08 42.69
C LEU A 382 17.85 -0.30 43.22
N THR A 383 16.91 -1.02 43.82
CA THR A 383 17.11 -2.44 44.17
C THR A 383 17.02 -3.33 42.92
N GLU A 384 17.60 -4.54 42.96
CA GLU A 384 17.61 -5.43 41.79
C GLU A 384 16.21 -5.72 41.18
N PRO A 385 15.13 -5.96 41.96
CA PRO A 385 13.79 -6.09 41.40
C PRO A 385 13.33 -4.85 40.63
N GLU A 386 13.67 -3.65 41.10
CA GLU A 386 13.29 -2.39 40.44
C GLU A 386 14.09 -2.18 39.15
N LYS A 387 15.36 -2.61 39.11
CA LYS A 387 16.14 -2.65 37.86
C LYS A 387 15.56 -3.64 36.86
N GLU A 388 15.03 -4.76 37.34
CA GLU A 388 14.35 -5.76 36.49
C GLU A 388 13.00 -5.25 35.99
N GLU A 389 12.22 -4.54 36.81
CA GLU A 389 11.03 -3.79 36.37
C GLU A 389 11.38 -2.79 35.25
N ILE A 390 12.40 -1.95 35.45
CA ILE A 390 12.81 -0.94 34.44
C ILE A 390 13.33 -1.61 33.16
N ALA A 391 14.15 -2.66 33.25
CA ALA A 391 14.63 -3.40 32.08
C ALA A 391 13.48 -4.07 31.32
N ASN A 392 12.53 -4.71 32.02
CA ASN A 392 11.34 -5.30 31.41
C ASN A 392 10.45 -4.25 30.76
N SER A 393 10.39 -3.01 31.30
CA SER A 393 9.63 -1.91 30.71
C SER A 393 10.11 -1.48 29.31
N LEU A 394 11.33 -1.87 28.91
CA LEU A 394 11.83 -1.61 27.55
C LEU A 394 11.12 -2.46 26.49
N THR A 395 10.46 -3.56 26.86
CA THR A 395 9.64 -4.37 25.93
C THR A 395 8.43 -3.61 25.38
N TYR A 396 8.02 -2.50 26.01
CA TYR A 396 7.02 -1.60 25.46
C TYR A 396 7.57 -0.75 24.30
N TYR A 397 8.89 -0.56 24.21
CA TYR A 397 9.57 0.22 23.16
C TYR A 397 10.32 -0.67 22.16
N GLU A 398 10.41 -1.98 22.40
CA GLU A 398 11.04 -2.94 21.48
C GLU A 398 10.18 -3.14 20.24
N GLN A 399 10.81 -3.08 19.07
CA GLN A 399 10.17 -3.24 17.76
C GLN A 399 10.84 -4.41 16.99
N GLU A 400 10.49 -4.60 15.71
CA GLU A 400 11.01 -5.71 14.91
C GLU A 400 12.54 -5.80 14.92
N ARG A 401 13.26 -4.68 14.83
CA ARG A 401 14.72 -4.65 14.62
C ARG A 401 15.50 -3.90 15.70
N GLY A 402 14.99 -2.76 16.16
CA GLY A 402 15.57 -1.96 17.24
C GLY A 402 14.52 -1.51 18.25
N TYR A 403 14.66 -0.28 18.74
CA TYR A 403 13.71 0.36 19.65
C TYR A 403 13.07 1.60 19.00
N SER A 404 11.84 1.93 19.40
CA SER A 404 11.12 3.16 19.04
C SER A 404 11.18 4.21 20.15
N LEU A 405 11.01 5.49 19.79
CA LEU A 405 10.94 6.60 20.76
C LEU A 405 9.65 6.57 21.60
N LEU A 406 8.56 6.07 20.98
CA LEU A 406 7.26 5.88 21.59
C LEU A 406 7.05 4.45 22.07
N SER A 407 6.17 4.32 23.06
CA SER A 407 5.74 3.06 23.66
C SER A 407 4.55 2.45 22.90
N ASN A 408 4.49 1.12 22.81
CA ASN A 408 3.50 0.38 22.03
C ASN A 408 2.07 0.42 22.59
N ASP A 409 1.86 0.95 23.81
CA ASP A 409 0.53 1.26 24.34
C ASP A 409 -0.12 2.50 23.70
N TYR A 410 0.65 3.27 22.92
CA TYR A 410 0.18 4.48 22.28
C TYR A 410 -0.38 4.17 20.90
N MET A 411 -1.66 3.79 20.83
CA MET A 411 -2.34 3.55 19.56
C MET A 411 -2.35 4.79 18.66
N SER A 412 -2.15 4.56 17.36
CA SER A 412 -2.54 5.53 16.34
C SER A 412 -4.05 5.44 16.03
N LEU A 413 -4.64 6.54 15.59
CA LEU A 413 -6.01 6.55 15.05
C LEU A 413 -6.14 5.76 13.74
N GLU A 414 -5.05 5.52 13.02
CA GLU A 414 -5.03 4.67 11.83
C GLU A 414 -5.18 3.19 12.20
N THR A 415 -4.50 2.72 13.25
CA THR A 415 -4.71 1.38 13.83
C THR A 415 -6.14 1.20 14.35
N ILE A 416 -6.67 2.18 15.10
CA ILE A 416 -8.05 2.13 15.61
C ILE A 416 -9.06 2.12 14.45
N ASN A 417 -8.87 2.94 13.42
CA ASN A 417 -9.77 2.95 12.26
C ASN A 417 -9.65 1.68 11.41
N SER A 418 -8.45 1.11 11.27
CA SER A 418 -8.24 -0.19 10.61
C SER A 418 -9.03 -1.29 11.32
N VAL A 419 -8.83 -1.47 12.63
CA VAL A 419 -9.54 -2.48 13.42
C VAL A 419 -11.05 -2.26 13.38
N VAL A 420 -11.53 -1.03 13.67
CA VAL A 420 -12.98 -0.74 13.66
C VAL A 420 -13.60 -0.98 12.27
N ASN A 421 -12.90 -0.69 11.17
CA ASN A 421 -13.41 -0.99 9.83
C ASN A 421 -13.44 -2.50 9.54
N SER A 422 -12.40 -3.26 9.87
CA SER A 422 -12.37 -4.72 9.69
C SER A 422 -13.50 -5.41 10.45
N PHE A 423 -13.72 -5.05 11.72
CA PHE A 423 -14.84 -5.56 12.51
C PHE A 423 -16.20 -5.07 11.98
N TYR A 424 -16.30 -3.85 11.43
CA TYR A 424 -17.52 -3.36 10.78
C TYR A 424 -17.90 -4.20 9.55
N GLN A 425 -16.93 -4.47 8.66
CA GLN A 425 -17.19 -5.23 7.44
C GLN A 425 -17.52 -6.71 7.70
N LYS A 426 -16.89 -7.35 8.69
CA LYS A 426 -17.27 -8.70 9.16
C LYS A 426 -18.57 -8.74 9.98
N GLY A 427 -19.19 -7.58 10.29
CA GLY A 427 -20.41 -7.50 11.11
C GLY A 427 -20.18 -7.74 12.62
N ARG A 428 -18.93 -7.71 13.07
CA ARG A 428 -18.44 -8.11 14.41
C ARG A 428 -18.26 -6.94 15.40
N ILE A 429 -18.86 -5.77 15.15
CA ILE A 429 -18.74 -4.60 16.05
C ILE A 429 -19.21 -4.90 17.49
N GLY A 430 -20.08 -5.90 17.69
CA GLY A 430 -20.48 -6.37 19.02
C GLY A 430 -19.39 -7.10 19.82
N ASP A 431 -18.29 -7.49 19.17
CA ASP A 431 -17.15 -8.18 19.80
C ASP A 431 -16.16 -7.17 20.43
N LEU A 432 -16.18 -5.91 20.00
CA LEU A 432 -15.27 -4.85 20.48
C LEU A 432 -15.79 -4.17 21.75
N ASP A 433 -14.89 -3.74 22.65
CA ASP A 433 -15.25 -2.77 23.69
C ASP A 433 -15.43 -1.35 23.12
N ILE A 434 -16.66 -1.10 22.68
CA ILE A 434 -17.17 0.20 22.24
C ILE A 434 -16.97 1.31 23.29
N SER A 435 -16.87 0.98 24.59
CA SER A 435 -16.72 1.96 25.68
C SER A 435 -15.27 2.39 25.88
N GLY A 436 -14.34 1.44 25.95
CA GLY A 436 -12.90 1.70 25.97
C GLY A 436 -12.44 2.45 24.73
N LEU A 437 -12.82 1.98 23.53
CA LEU A 437 -12.50 2.65 22.27
C LEU A 437 -13.07 4.07 22.19
N TYR A 438 -14.27 4.31 22.73
CA TYR A 438 -14.83 5.67 22.82
C TYR A 438 -13.98 6.59 23.70
N GLU A 439 -13.62 6.15 24.90
CA GLU A 439 -12.84 6.96 25.84
C GLU A 439 -11.40 7.22 25.35
N LEU A 440 -10.79 6.27 24.62
CA LEU A 440 -9.48 6.44 23.97
C LEU A 440 -9.53 7.52 22.87
N ILE A 441 -10.47 7.42 21.94
CA ILE A 441 -10.63 8.45 20.89
C ILE A 441 -10.98 9.81 21.54
N LYS A 442 -11.85 9.82 22.56
CA LYS A 442 -12.27 11.03 23.28
C LYS A 442 -11.14 11.72 24.06
N ARG A 443 -10.15 10.99 24.59
CA ARG A 443 -8.93 11.59 25.18
C ARG A 443 -8.09 12.32 24.14
N SER A 444 -8.05 11.80 22.92
CA SER A 444 -7.37 12.40 21.77
C SER A 444 -7.99 13.73 21.30
N CYS A 445 -9.16 14.11 21.81
CA CYS A 445 -9.92 15.28 21.38
C CYS A 445 -9.59 16.54 22.20
N VAL A 446 -8.90 17.49 21.58
CA VAL A 446 -8.58 18.81 22.15
C VAL A 446 -9.60 19.84 21.68
N PHE A 447 -10.04 20.72 22.57
CA PHE A 447 -10.71 21.96 22.15
C PHE A 447 -9.67 23.05 21.92
N ASP A 448 -9.40 23.40 20.65
CA ASP A 448 -8.56 24.53 20.31
C ASP A 448 -9.30 25.82 20.68
N HIS A 449 -8.88 26.45 21.77
CA HIS A 449 -9.48 27.68 22.28
C HIS A 449 -9.17 28.90 21.40
N TYR A 450 -8.11 28.87 20.59
CA TYR A 450 -7.72 29.96 19.69
C TYR A 450 -8.46 29.88 18.36
N ARG A 451 -8.59 28.68 17.78
CA ARG A 451 -9.31 28.44 16.52
C ARG A 451 -10.78 28.00 16.70
N GLY A 452 -11.23 27.84 17.95
CA GLY A 452 -12.62 27.64 18.37
C GLY A 452 -13.24 26.27 18.06
N HIS A 453 -12.48 25.29 17.57
CA HIS A 453 -12.96 24.00 17.08
C HIS A 453 -12.27 22.80 17.77
N ILE A 454 -12.85 21.61 17.62
CA ILE A 454 -12.21 20.35 18.04
C ILE A 454 -11.07 19.99 17.08
N GLN A 455 -9.88 19.78 17.64
CA GLN A 455 -8.77 19.08 16.98
C GLN A 455 -8.64 17.69 17.58
N ILE A 456 -8.27 16.70 16.78
CA ILE A 456 -8.13 15.32 17.25
C ILE A 456 -6.71 14.83 16.94
N TYR A 457 -5.95 14.52 17.98
CA TYR A 457 -4.60 14.01 17.84
C TYR A 457 -4.59 12.62 17.19
N ALA A 458 -3.57 12.36 16.39
CA ALA A 458 -3.35 11.09 15.69
C ALA A 458 -2.95 9.93 16.62
N SER A 459 -2.62 10.22 17.88
CA SER A 459 -2.28 9.24 18.93
C SER A 459 -3.18 9.39 20.16
N THR A 460 -3.54 8.28 20.79
CA THR A 460 -4.45 8.26 21.96
C THR A 460 -3.81 8.57 23.31
N ALA A 461 -2.49 8.72 23.35
CA ALA A 461 -1.73 8.85 24.60
C ALA A 461 -1.68 10.27 25.19
N LEU A 462 -2.10 11.27 24.41
CA LEU A 462 -1.98 12.66 24.78
C LEU A 462 -3.20 13.15 25.57
N ASP A 463 -2.96 13.56 26.82
CA ASP A 463 -3.87 14.45 27.56
C ASP A 463 -4.14 15.74 26.75
N PRO A 464 -5.39 16.25 26.73
CA PRO A 464 -5.77 17.37 25.88
C PRO A 464 -5.19 18.74 26.29
N ASN A 465 -4.32 18.81 27.30
CA ASN A 465 -3.62 20.00 27.74
C ASN A 465 -2.10 20.00 27.38
N ILE A 466 -1.62 19.07 26.56
CA ILE A 466 -0.20 18.95 26.15
C ILE A 466 0.03 19.65 24.79
N ILE A 467 1.26 20.08 24.53
CA ILE A 467 1.71 20.69 23.26
C ILE A 467 2.28 19.64 22.26
N GLY A 468 2.35 18.35 22.65
CA GLY A 468 2.87 17.24 21.85
C GLY A 468 3.97 16.41 22.54
N PHE A 469 4.53 15.45 21.82
CA PHE A 469 5.68 14.62 22.23
C PHE A 469 7.00 15.42 22.10
N ARG A 470 7.99 15.21 22.98
CA ARG A 470 9.30 15.92 22.94
C ARG A 470 10.37 15.23 22.10
N SER A 471 10.21 13.95 21.79
CA SER A 471 11.13 13.21 20.91
C SER A 471 10.85 13.40 19.42
N TYR A 472 9.78 14.14 19.07
CA TYR A 472 9.34 14.39 17.69
C TYR A 472 9.34 13.11 16.82
N PRO A 473 8.56 12.07 17.18
CA PRO A 473 8.45 10.80 16.43
C PRO A 473 8.05 11.02 14.96
N ILE A 474 8.63 10.26 14.04
CA ILE A 474 8.48 10.48 12.59
C ILE A 474 7.04 10.27 12.09
N GLU A 475 6.27 9.44 12.78
CA GLU A 475 4.87 9.10 12.51
C GLU A 475 3.91 10.28 12.65
N TYR A 476 4.29 11.28 13.47
CA TYR A 476 3.44 12.44 13.78
C TYR A 476 4.07 13.79 13.44
N TYR A 477 5.33 13.80 12.99
CA TYR A 477 6.11 15.00 12.73
C TYR A 477 7.01 14.84 11.47
N LYS A 478 6.45 14.44 10.31
CA LYS A 478 7.18 14.37 9.01
C LYS A 478 6.78 15.57 8.15
N TYR A 479 7.72 16.47 7.91
CA TYR A 479 7.52 17.75 7.21
C TYR A 479 8.83 18.15 6.52
N GLY A 480 8.75 18.95 5.44
CA GLY A 480 9.93 19.37 4.69
C GLY A 480 9.69 19.57 3.20
N LYS A 481 10.71 19.26 2.39
CA LYS A 481 10.64 19.22 0.93
C LYS A 481 9.84 17.98 0.49
N LEU A 482 8.60 18.22 0.05
CA LEU A 482 7.70 17.16 -0.47
C LEU A 482 8.36 16.23 -1.50
N ASN A 483 9.28 16.75 -2.31
CA ASN A 483 9.96 16.01 -3.38
C ASN A 483 10.85 14.87 -2.86
N ASP A 484 11.30 14.97 -1.61
CA ASP A 484 12.31 14.11 -1.01
C ASP A 484 11.70 13.23 0.10
N SER A 485 10.36 13.15 0.19
CA SER A 485 9.61 12.53 1.30
C SER A 485 8.31 11.83 0.88
N ASP A 486 8.03 10.67 1.48
CA ASP A 486 6.76 9.92 1.38
C ASP A 486 5.59 10.61 2.10
N GLY A 487 5.26 11.84 1.68
CA GLY A 487 4.17 12.64 2.24
C GLY A 487 4.51 13.39 3.54
N LEU A 488 3.46 13.99 4.11
CA LEU A 488 3.52 14.80 5.33
C LEU A 488 2.74 14.09 6.45
N ASN A 489 3.25 14.12 7.67
CA ASN A 489 2.57 13.64 8.87
C ASN A 489 2.53 14.74 9.93
N PHE A 490 1.31 15.05 10.40
CA PHE A 490 1.07 15.98 11.51
C PHE A 490 0.31 15.27 12.63
N LEU A 491 0.66 15.61 13.87
CA LEU A 491 0.00 15.15 15.08
C LEU A 491 -1.52 15.42 15.09
N SER A 492 -2.02 16.41 14.35
CA SER A 492 -3.47 16.61 14.09
C SER A 492 -3.70 17.11 12.67
N SER A 493 -4.73 16.59 12.00
CA SER A 493 -5.12 16.99 10.64
C SER A 493 -6.55 16.51 10.27
N HIS A 494 -7.01 16.81 9.06
CA HIS A 494 -8.21 16.19 8.48
C HIS A 494 -8.14 14.67 8.42
N LYS A 495 -6.94 14.08 8.30
CA LYS A 495 -6.73 12.61 8.34
C LYS A 495 -7.07 12.06 9.72
N SER A 496 -6.41 12.55 10.78
CA SER A 496 -6.71 12.11 12.16
C SER A 496 -8.17 12.35 12.53
N THR A 497 -8.71 13.51 12.18
CA THR A 497 -10.11 13.87 12.44
C THR A 497 -11.09 12.95 11.70
N TYR A 498 -10.85 12.64 10.42
CA TYR A 498 -11.68 11.67 9.68
C TYR A 498 -11.62 10.27 10.31
N LEU A 499 -10.42 9.76 10.59
CA LEU A 499 -10.21 8.42 11.16
C LEU A 499 -10.92 8.27 12.51
N ALA A 500 -10.89 9.29 13.37
CA ALA A 500 -11.65 9.33 14.61
C ALA A 500 -13.18 9.33 14.36
N LEU A 501 -13.70 10.29 13.59
CA LEU A 501 -15.15 10.43 13.42
C LEU A 501 -15.79 9.26 12.65
N ASP A 502 -15.05 8.64 11.72
CA ASP A 502 -15.49 7.43 11.00
C ASP A 502 -15.54 6.20 11.93
N SER A 503 -14.51 6.01 12.77
CA SER A 503 -14.50 4.96 13.80
C SER A 503 -15.68 5.14 14.77
N LEU A 504 -15.84 6.36 15.31
CA LEU A 504 -16.94 6.71 16.20
C LEU A 504 -18.31 6.53 15.55
N LYS A 505 -18.45 6.77 14.25
CA LYS A 505 -19.69 6.51 13.51
C LYS A 505 -20.01 5.01 13.46
N LYS A 506 -19.00 4.16 13.23
CA LYS A 506 -19.14 2.71 13.10
C LYS A 506 -19.38 1.99 14.44
N ILE A 507 -18.85 2.49 15.54
CA ILE A 507 -19.16 2.01 16.90
C ILE A 507 -20.37 2.75 17.55
N PHE A 508 -21.15 3.49 16.77
CA PHE A 508 -22.38 4.20 17.20
C PHE A 508 -22.19 5.32 18.25
N LYS A 509 -20.97 5.87 18.36
CA LYS A 509 -20.54 6.85 19.37
C LYS A 509 -20.36 8.29 18.87
N LEU A 510 -20.50 8.56 17.57
CA LEU A 510 -20.37 9.92 17.02
C LEU A 510 -21.37 10.92 17.63
N ASN A 511 -22.59 10.48 17.96
CA ASN A 511 -23.57 11.30 18.69
C ASN A 511 -23.06 11.71 20.08
N ASP A 512 -22.42 10.80 20.81
CA ASP A 512 -21.93 11.03 22.17
C ASP A 512 -20.81 12.10 22.16
N LEU A 513 -19.94 12.09 21.15
CA LEU A 513 -18.97 13.15 20.92
C LEU A 513 -19.66 14.48 20.52
N GLY A 514 -20.68 14.44 19.68
CA GLY A 514 -21.44 15.62 19.24
C GLY A 514 -22.24 16.33 20.34
N TYR A 515 -22.44 15.71 21.51
CA TYR A 515 -22.95 16.40 22.70
C TYR A 515 -21.87 17.14 23.50
N LEU A 516 -20.58 16.81 23.29
CA LEU A 516 -19.43 17.42 23.96
C LEU A 516 -18.77 18.51 23.10
N TYR A 517 -18.72 18.31 21.79
CA TYR A 517 -18.01 19.17 20.84
C TYR A 517 -18.91 19.60 19.67
N ASP A 518 -18.74 20.84 19.24
CA ASP A 518 -19.49 21.47 18.16
C ASP A 518 -18.98 20.97 16.79
N LEU A 519 -19.73 20.04 16.18
CA LEU A 519 -19.37 19.43 14.89
C LEU A 519 -19.64 20.35 13.69
N ASP A 520 -20.49 21.38 13.82
CA ASP A 520 -20.62 22.43 12.81
C ASP A 520 -19.36 23.31 12.76
N LYS A 521 -18.70 23.56 13.89
CA LYS A 521 -17.36 24.19 13.89
C LYS A 521 -16.28 23.30 13.33
N ALA A 522 -16.34 21.98 13.54
CA ALA A 522 -15.43 21.04 12.87
C ALA A 522 -15.61 21.12 11.34
N LEU A 523 -16.85 21.16 10.85
CA LEU A 523 -17.16 21.34 9.43
C LEU A 523 -16.58 22.66 8.88
N ASN A 524 -16.81 23.77 9.59
CA ASN A 524 -16.28 25.09 9.18
C ASN A 524 -14.75 25.11 9.14
N ALA A 525 -14.06 24.49 10.12
CA ALA A 525 -12.61 24.38 10.10
C ALA A 525 -12.07 23.60 8.88
N VAL A 526 -12.80 22.61 8.36
CA VAL A 526 -12.42 21.97 7.09
C VAL A 526 -12.62 22.93 5.92
N LEU A 527 -13.76 23.62 5.84
CA LEU A 527 -14.07 24.58 4.77
C LEU A 527 -13.07 25.76 4.72
N ASP A 528 -12.71 26.32 5.88
CA ASP A 528 -11.78 27.44 6.03
C ASP A 528 -10.31 27.07 5.71
N SER A 529 -9.98 25.76 5.69
CA SER A 529 -8.65 25.27 5.32
C SER A 529 -8.41 25.15 3.80
N GLN A 530 -9.41 25.47 2.97
CA GLN A 530 -9.24 25.46 1.51
C GLN A 530 -8.45 26.69 1.03
N PHE A 531 -7.34 26.46 0.33
CA PHE A 531 -6.38 27.48 -0.10
C PHE A 531 -6.91 28.38 -1.24
N GLN A 532 -7.27 29.63 -0.93
CA GLN A 532 -7.91 30.57 -1.86
C GLN A 532 -6.94 31.50 -2.65
N SER A 533 -5.64 31.17 -2.76
CA SER A 533 -4.67 32.06 -3.42
C SER A 533 -4.78 32.04 -4.95
N ILE A 534 -5.58 32.94 -5.52
CA ILE A 534 -5.86 32.99 -6.96
C ILE A 534 -4.58 33.23 -7.76
N GLY A 535 -4.26 32.29 -8.66
CA GLY A 535 -3.08 32.35 -9.54
C GLY A 535 -1.87 31.57 -9.04
N ASN A 536 -1.92 31.06 -7.81
CA ASN A 536 -1.04 30.00 -7.33
C ASN A 536 -1.50 28.63 -7.89
N GLU A 537 -0.57 27.69 -8.11
CA GLU A 537 -0.89 26.38 -8.68
C GLU A 537 -1.68 25.45 -7.74
N PHE A 538 -1.57 25.65 -6.43
CA PHE A 538 -2.32 24.90 -5.41
C PHE A 538 -3.73 25.48 -5.13
N HIS A 539 -4.17 26.49 -5.89
CA HIS A 539 -5.45 27.18 -5.66
C HIS A 539 -6.65 26.22 -5.68
N GLY A 540 -7.30 26.07 -4.53
CA GLY A 540 -8.45 25.19 -4.31
C GLY A 540 -8.14 23.85 -3.64
N ALA A 541 -6.88 23.52 -3.41
CA ALA A 541 -6.48 22.42 -2.54
C ALA A 541 -6.83 22.72 -1.07
N PHE A 542 -6.75 21.70 -0.20
CA PHE A 542 -6.94 21.86 1.26
C PHE A 542 -5.60 21.68 2.00
N LEU A 543 -5.39 22.54 2.99
CA LEU A 543 -4.35 22.41 4.01
C LEU A 543 -4.74 21.30 5.02
N PRO A 544 -3.79 20.74 5.81
CA PRO A 544 -4.10 19.70 6.81
C PRO A 544 -5.09 20.15 7.90
N PHE A 545 -5.17 21.46 8.17
CA PHE A 545 -6.07 22.17 9.08
C PHE A 545 -6.02 23.68 8.74
N PRO A 546 -6.83 24.56 9.36
CA PRO A 546 -6.69 26.01 9.18
C PRO A 546 -5.31 26.54 9.65
N ILE A 547 -4.50 27.05 8.72
CA ILE A 547 -3.17 27.62 9.01
C ILE A 547 -3.18 29.14 8.81
N SER A 548 -2.81 29.89 9.85
CA SER A 548 -2.83 31.36 9.87
C SER A 548 -1.49 32.03 9.54
N ILE A 549 -0.64 31.39 8.73
CA ILE A 549 0.65 31.94 8.25
C ILE A 549 0.49 32.61 6.88
N PRO A 550 1.44 33.43 6.39
CA PRO A 550 1.37 34.01 5.04
C PRO A 550 1.23 32.96 3.93
N GLN A 551 0.45 33.28 2.89
CA GLN A 551 0.05 32.31 1.85
C GLN A 551 1.21 31.67 1.08
N GLU A 552 2.35 32.35 0.97
CA GLU A 552 3.58 31.81 0.35
C GLU A 552 4.08 30.55 1.09
N TYR A 553 4.12 30.56 2.43
CA TYR A 553 4.57 29.42 3.25
C TYR A 553 3.50 28.32 3.39
N GLN A 554 2.21 28.68 3.28
CA GLN A 554 1.10 27.70 3.29
C GLN A 554 1.25 26.64 2.19
N THR A 555 1.85 26.98 1.04
CA THR A 555 2.04 26.05 -0.09
C THR A 555 2.77 24.76 0.29
N GLY A 556 3.74 24.84 1.21
CA GLY A 556 4.53 23.69 1.65
C GLY A 556 3.74 22.61 2.40
N TYR A 557 2.58 22.97 2.95
CA TYR A 557 1.70 22.06 3.70
C TYR A 557 0.69 21.33 2.79
N ILE A 558 0.67 21.62 1.49
CA ILE A 558 -0.36 21.11 0.57
C ILE A 558 0.06 19.76 -0.02
N SER A 559 -0.22 18.69 0.72
CA SER A 559 -0.31 17.33 0.19
C SER A 559 -1.70 17.08 -0.42
N PHE A 560 -1.76 16.33 -1.51
CA PHE A 560 -3.04 15.96 -2.12
C PHE A 560 -3.89 15.05 -1.21
N GLU A 561 -3.23 14.29 -0.33
CA GLU A 561 -3.86 13.50 0.74
C GLU A 561 -4.82 14.33 1.59
N TYR A 562 -4.47 15.57 1.98
CA TYR A 562 -5.35 16.41 2.79
C TYR A 562 -6.57 16.92 2.02
N SER A 563 -6.48 17.07 0.71
CA SER A 563 -7.65 17.35 -0.13
C SER A 563 -8.59 16.14 -0.19
N PHE A 564 -8.04 14.91 -0.22
CA PHE A 564 -8.81 13.67 -0.14
C PHE A 564 -9.49 13.48 1.24
N TYR A 565 -8.75 13.60 2.34
CA TYR A 565 -9.32 13.45 3.69
C TYR A 565 -10.26 14.60 4.07
N ALA A 566 -10.00 15.84 3.65
CA ALA A 566 -10.95 16.95 3.80
C ALA A 566 -12.29 16.62 3.14
N MET A 567 -12.30 16.12 1.90
CA MET A 567 -13.54 15.77 1.21
C MET A 567 -14.24 14.55 1.83
N LYS A 568 -13.50 13.54 2.31
CA LYS A 568 -14.07 12.44 3.12
C LYS A 568 -14.72 12.95 4.41
N LEU A 569 -14.08 13.89 5.11
CA LEU A 569 -14.55 14.48 6.36
C LEU A 569 -15.78 15.39 6.14
N LEU A 570 -15.77 16.24 5.12
CA LEU A 570 -16.94 17.02 4.69
C LEU A 570 -18.11 16.10 4.35
N LYS A 571 -17.88 14.99 3.64
CA LYS A 571 -18.92 14.00 3.35
C LYS A 571 -19.44 13.31 4.61
N LEU A 572 -18.58 12.97 5.57
CA LEU A 572 -19.00 12.38 6.84
C LEU A 572 -19.88 13.35 7.64
N LEU A 573 -19.41 14.59 7.82
CA LEU A 573 -20.09 15.63 8.60
C LEU A 573 -21.39 16.08 7.95
N ALA A 574 -21.44 16.35 6.64
CA ALA A 574 -22.67 16.76 5.95
C ALA A 574 -23.78 15.69 6.02
N ASN A 575 -23.42 14.40 5.95
CA ASN A 575 -24.38 13.31 6.15
C ASN A 575 -24.84 13.19 7.61
N HIS A 576 -23.96 13.43 8.59
CA HIS A 576 -24.30 13.35 10.01
C HIS A 576 -25.19 14.53 10.46
N LEU A 577 -24.84 15.74 10.04
CA LEU A 577 -25.55 16.99 10.32
C LEU A 577 -26.77 17.22 9.41
N ASN A 578 -27.05 16.31 8.47
CA ASN A 578 -28.16 16.35 7.52
C ASN A 578 -28.18 17.59 6.60
N LEU A 579 -26.99 18.09 6.21
CA LEU A 579 -26.79 19.27 5.37
C LEU A 579 -26.96 19.01 3.86
N GLY A 580 -27.33 17.78 3.49
CA GLY A 580 -27.47 17.31 2.12
C GLY A 580 -26.19 16.75 1.53
N ALA A 581 -26.13 16.71 0.20
CA ALA A 581 -24.95 16.27 -0.54
C ALA A 581 -23.83 17.34 -0.47
N ILE A 582 -22.57 16.94 -0.62
CA ILE A 582 -21.39 17.83 -0.46
C ILE A 582 -21.38 19.01 -1.44
N GLU A 583 -22.13 18.91 -2.54
CA GLU A 583 -22.36 19.98 -3.50
C GLU A 583 -23.24 21.13 -2.95
N SER A 584 -23.84 21.00 -1.76
CA SER A 584 -24.49 22.11 -1.02
C SER A 584 -23.49 23.02 -0.29
N LEU A 585 -22.30 22.50 0.04
CA LEU A 585 -21.32 23.19 0.89
C LEU A 585 -20.62 24.35 0.18
N SER A 586 -20.10 25.29 0.97
CA SER A 586 -19.61 26.61 0.55
C SER A 586 -18.20 26.65 -0.07
N PHE A 587 -17.46 25.54 -0.06
CA PHE A 587 -16.10 25.50 -0.61
C PHE A 587 -16.05 25.67 -2.13
N ASN A 588 -14.91 26.16 -2.63
CA ASN A 588 -14.67 26.48 -4.03
C ASN A 588 -14.37 25.20 -4.84
N LYS A 589 -15.42 24.44 -5.16
CA LYS A 589 -15.37 23.21 -5.99
C LYS A 589 -14.67 23.42 -7.33
N THR A 590 -14.88 24.59 -7.96
CA THR A 590 -14.26 24.92 -9.24
C THR A 590 -12.74 25.01 -9.12
N ALA A 591 -12.22 25.66 -8.06
CA ALA A 591 -10.79 25.71 -7.81
C ALA A 591 -10.22 24.31 -7.51
N LEU A 592 -10.85 23.54 -6.62
CA LEU A 592 -10.43 22.16 -6.31
C LEU A 592 -10.37 21.30 -7.59
N TYR A 593 -11.39 21.36 -8.45
CA TYR A 593 -11.40 20.65 -9.73
C TYR A 593 -10.27 21.12 -10.66
N GLN A 594 -9.98 22.42 -10.76
CA GLN A 594 -8.87 22.90 -11.58
C GLN A 594 -7.51 22.45 -11.03
N TYR A 595 -7.31 22.47 -9.70
CA TYR A 595 -6.11 21.93 -9.05
C TYR A 595 -5.92 20.43 -9.29
N VAL A 596 -7.00 19.63 -9.27
CA VAL A 596 -6.93 18.22 -9.67
C VAL A 596 -6.51 18.11 -11.14
N LYS A 597 -7.14 18.89 -12.04
CA LYS A 597 -6.92 18.81 -13.49
C LYS A 597 -5.55 19.32 -13.94
N SER A 598 -4.93 20.29 -13.25
CA SER A 598 -3.56 20.74 -13.55
C SER A 598 -2.50 19.68 -13.24
N ASN A 599 -2.80 18.75 -12.33
CA ASN A 599 -1.93 17.66 -11.91
C ASN A 599 -2.25 16.31 -12.59
N VAL A 600 -3.17 16.26 -13.55
CA VAL A 600 -3.40 15.07 -14.39
C VAL A 600 -2.26 14.93 -15.40
N TYR A 601 -1.50 13.85 -15.31
CA TYR A 601 -0.64 13.42 -16.42
C TYR A 601 -1.45 12.55 -17.39
N GLU A 602 -1.43 12.89 -18.67
CA GLU A 602 -2.03 12.10 -19.75
C GLU A 602 -1.06 11.95 -20.92
N SER A 603 -0.73 10.70 -21.26
CA SER A 603 0.06 10.33 -22.43
C SER A 603 -0.83 9.75 -23.54
N GLU A 604 -0.25 9.22 -24.62
CA GLU A 604 -1.03 8.46 -25.62
C GLU A 604 -1.69 7.21 -25.02
N THR A 605 -1.08 6.59 -24.00
CA THR A 605 -1.47 5.26 -23.49
C THR A 605 -2.02 5.27 -22.07
N VAL A 606 -1.60 6.19 -21.20
CA VAL A 606 -1.94 6.18 -19.76
C VAL A 606 -2.38 7.54 -19.24
N THR A 607 -3.16 7.51 -18.15
CA THR A 607 -3.61 8.67 -17.37
C THR A 607 -3.46 8.34 -15.90
N HIS A 608 -2.81 9.22 -15.13
CA HIS A 608 -2.64 9.10 -13.69
C HIS A 608 -2.55 10.50 -13.06
N PHE A 609 -2.69 10.60 -11.74
CA PHE A 609 -2.35 11.83 -11.03
C PHE A 609 -0.84 11.92 -10.86
N ASN A 610 -0.25 13.04 -11.25
CA ASN A 610 1.15 13.35 -10.97
C ASN A 610 1.20 14.37 -9.83
N PRO A 611 1.65 13.99 -8.62
CA PRO A 611 1.77 14.92 -7.50
C PRO A 611 2.86 15.99 -7.70
N GLN A 612 3.68 15.87 -8.75
CA GLN A 612 4.89 16.67 -9.03
C GLN A 612 6.04 16.47 -8.04
N TYR A 613 5.75 16.17 -6.77
CA TYR A 613 6.76 15.95 -5.74
C TYR A 613 7.37 14.54 -5.78
N CYS A 614 6.64 13.48 -5.41
CA CYS A 614 7.16 12.10 -5.44
C CYS A 614 6.61 11.31 -6.65
N PRO A 615 7.46 10.90 -7.61
CA PRO A 615 7.05 10.20 -8.82
C PRO A 615 7.18 8.66 -8.73
N ASP A 616 7.29 8.10 -7.52
CA ASP A 616 7.35 6.66 -7.31
C ASP A 616 5.99 5.98 -7.59
N ILE A 617 5.96 4.66 -7.79
CA ILE A 617 4.75 3.96 -8.19
C ILE A 617 3.71 3.78 -7.06
N GLU A 618 4.12 3.79 -5.79
CA GLU A 618 3.21 3.84 -4.64
C GLU A 618 2.50 5.20 -4.60
N SER A 619 3.25 6.31 -4.59
CA SER A 619 2.67 7.67 -4.62
C SER A 619 1.79 7.89 -5.85
N LEU A 620 2.23 7.49 -7.05
CA LEU A 620 1.43 7.65 -8.26
C LEU A 620 0.13 6.83 -8.23
N THR A 621 0.14 5.63 -7.64
CA THR A 621 -1.06 4.79 -7.54
C THR A 621 -2.03 5.33 -6.49
N GLU A 622 -1.53 5.65 -5.30
CA GLU A 622 -2.32 6.23 -4.20
C GLU A 622 -2.98 7.56 -4.60
N ASN A 623 -2.21 8.49 -5.17
CA ASN A 623 -2.74 9.78 -5.59
C ASN A 623 -3.66 9.65 -6.82
N THR A 624 -3.50 8.62 -7.66
CA THR A 624 -4.48 8.31 -8.72
C THR A 624 -5.81 7.83 -8.14
N TYR A 625 -5.80 7.04 -7.07
CA TYR A 625 -7.01 6.68 -6.33
C TYR A 625 -7.66 7.92 -5.70
N TYR A 626 -6.88 8.81 -5.06
CA TYR A 626 -7.38 10.07 -4.50
C TYR A 626 -8.04 10.97 -5.57
N MET A 627 -7.42 11.11 -6.75
CA MET A 627 -7.99 11.82 -7.90
C MET A 627 -9.32 11.19 -8.37
N VAL A 628 -9.35 9.87 -8.54
CA VAL A 628 -10.54 9.13 -9.00
C VAL A 628 -11.69 9.28 -8.01
N TYR A 629 -11.41 9.13 -6.71
CA TYR A 629 -12.38 9.32 -5.63
C TYR A 629 -12.93 10.76 -5.62
N LEU A 630 -12.04 11.77 -5.61
CA LEU A 630 -12.42 13.19 -5.55
C LEU A 630 -13.28 13.61 -6.74
N LEU A 631 -12.91 13.23 -7.97
CA LEU A 631 -13.68 13.58 -9.17
C LEU A 631 -15.05 12.89 -9.21
N LYS A 632 -15.18 11.68 -8.66
CA LYS A 632 -16.46 10.97 -8.53
C LYS A 632 -17.37 11.62 -7.49
N GLU A 633 -16.85 11.92 -6.31
CA GLU A 633 -17.59 12.57 -5.22
C GLU A 633 -18.06 13.99 -5.61
N LEU A 634 -17.27 14.74 -6.39
CA LEU A 634 -17.67 16.05 -6.92
C LEU A 634 -18.68 15.97 -8.09
N GLY A 635 -18.94 14.79 -8.65
CA GLY A 635 -19.75 14.64 -9.87
C GLY A 635 -19.07 15.18 -11.15
N LEU A 636 -17.73 15.31 -11.14
CA LEU A 636 -16.92 15.96 -12.18
C LEU A 636 -15.92 15.01 -12.87
N TYR A 637 -16.13 13.69 -12.78
CA TYR A 637 -15.28 12.70 -13.45
C TYR A 637 -15.44 12.75 -14.98
N ASP A 638 -14.41 13.24 -15.67
CA ASP A 638 -14.34 13.38 -17.14
C ASP A 638 -13.12 12.64 -17.76
N LEU A 639 -12.40 11.85 -16.95
CA LEU A 639 -11.14 11.21 -17.36
C LEU A 639 -11.33 9.94 -18.20
N ASN A 640 -10.30 9.61 -18.97
CA ASN A 640 -10.29 8.44 -19.84
C ASN A 640 -10.04 7.15 -19.03
N SER A 641 -11.12 6.48 -18.61
CA SER A 641 -11.07 5.24 -17.83
C SER A 641 -10.22 4.13 -18.48
N GLN A 642 -10.14 4.04 -19.82
CA GLN A 642 -9.28 3.06 -20.49
C GLN A 642 -7.79 3.38 -20.31
N LYS A 643 -7.40 4.66 -20.27
CA LYS A 643 -6.02 5.07 -19.97
C LYS A 643 -5.65 4.85 -18.51
N ILE A 644 -6.61 4.95 -17.58
CA ILE A 644 -6.41 4.57 -16.18
C ILE A 644 -6.30 3.04 -16.04
N ARG A 645 -7.15 2.26 -16.74
CA ARG A 645 -7.03 0.79 -16.84
C ARG A 645 -5.65 0.37 -17.39
N ASN A 646 -5.14 1.08 -18.40
CA ASN A 646 -3.80 0.87 -18.95
C ASN A 646 -2.67 1.20 -17.95
N PHE A 647 -2.86 2.21 -17.08
CA PHE A 647 -1.90 2.54 -16.02
C PHE A 647 -1.83 1.42 -14.97
N ILE A 648 -2.98 0.87 -14.56
CA ILE A 648 -3.02 -0.31 -13.69
C ILE A 648 -2.30 -1.49 -14.35
N TYR A 649 -2.63 -1.87 -15.58
CA TYR A 649 -1.97 -3.00 -16.27
C TYR A 649 -0.47 -2.81 -16.54
N GLN A 650 0.07 -1.60 -16.46
CA GLN A 650 1.53 -1.37 -16.55
C GLN A 650 2.26 -1.63 -15.22
N ASN A 651 1.53 -1.70 -14.10
CA ASN A 651 2.06 -1.80 -12.74
C ASN A 651 1.33 -2.88 -11.90
N ILE A 652 0.57 -3.76 -12.56
CA ILE A 652 -0.11 -4.91 -11.96
C ILE A 652 0.93 -5.95 -11.52
N ASP A 653 0.56 -6.80 -10.55
CA ASP A 653 1.46 -7.78 -9.93
C ASP A 653 2.74 -7.15 -9.33
N THR A 654 2.66 -5.89 -8.86
CA THR A 654 3.71 -5.27 -8.02
C THR A 654 3.62 -5.84 -6.59
N PRO A 655 4.72 -6.30 -5.96
CA PRO A 655 4.71 -6.99 -4.66
C PRO A 655 4.58 -6.03 -3.45
N ASN A 656 3.57 -5.16 -3.48
CA ASN A 656 3.29 -4.18 -2.43
C ASN A 656 1.76 -4.09 -2.22
N LEU A 657 1.34 -4.23 -0.96
CA LEU A 657 -0.06 -4.38 -0.57
C LEU A 657 -0.86 -3.06 -0.66
N LYS A 658 -0.19 -1.91 -0.49
CA LYS A 658 -0.77 -0.57 -0.64
C LYS A 658 -1.09 -0.26 -2.12
N ILE A 659 -0.15 -0.56 -3.02
CA ILE A 659 -0.33 -0.46 -4.48
C ILE A 659 -1.48 -1.36 -4.94
N LEU A 660 -1.45 -2.64 -4.56
CA LEU A 660 -2.48 -3.62 -4.89
C LEU A 660 -3.88 -3.14 -4.48
N TYR A 661 -4.02 -2.69 -3.22
CA TYR A 661 -5.28 -2.19 -2.68
C TYR A 661 -5.81 -0.99 -3.48
N TYR A 662 -4.97 0.00 -3.76
CA TYR A 662 -5.42 1.17 -4.52
C TYR A 662 -5.73 0.85 -5.99
N GLN A 663 -5.02 -0.08 -6.63
CA GLN A 663 -5.41 -0.59 -7.96
C GLN A 663 -6.81 -1.24 -7.93
N TYR A 664 -7.09 -2.07 -6.91
CA TYR A 664 -8.41 -2.68 -6.69
C TYR A 664 -9.50 -1.60 -6.49
N LYS A 665 -9.32 -0.63 -5.59
CA LYS A 665 -10.33 0.43 -5.37
C LYS A 665 -10.50 1.37 -6.57
N ILE A 666 -9.48 1.59 -7.41
CA ILE A 666 -9.65 2.29 -8.70
C ILE A 666 -10.50 1.46 -9.66
N SER A 667 -10.27 0.15 -9.76
CA SER A 667 -11.06 -0.76 -10.60
C SER A 667 -12.54 -0.78 -10.18
N GLU A 668 -12.81 -0.89 -8.87
CA GLU A 668 -14.13 -0.83 -8.24
C GLU A 668 -14.85 0.50 -8.56
N ILE A 669 -14.25 1.65 -8.21
CA ILE A 669 -14.90 2.97 -8.34
C ILE A 669 -15.17 3.35 -9.81
N LEU A 670 -14.38 2.83 -10.76
CA LEU A 670 -14.50 3.14 -12.18
C LEU A 670 -15.19 2.06 -13.03
N ASP A 671 -15.53 0.89 -12.46
CA ASP A 671 -16.01 -0.30 -13.19
C ASP A 671 -15.06 -0.68 -14.35
N LEU A 672 -13.77 -0.84 -14.04
CA LEU A 672 -12.75 -1.13 -15.05
C LEU A 672 -12.68 -2.61 -15.46
N GLN A 673 -13.29 -3.51 -14.68
CA GLN A 673 -13.19 -4.97 -14.89
C GLN A 673 -11.72 -5.40 -15.06
N VAL A 674 -10.83 -5.02 -14.12
CA VAL A 674 -9.42 -5.45 -14.13
C VAL A 674 -9.33 -6.89 -13.65
N GLU A 675 -8.88 -7.78 -14.54
CA GLU A 675 -8.56 -9.17 -14.20
C GLU A 675 -7.28 -9.22 -13.36
N PHE A 676 -7.42 -9.25 -12.03
CA PHE A 676 -6.30 -9.48 -11.10
C PHE A 676 -5.90 -10.96 -11.08
N ASN A 677 -4.60 -11.21 -10.93
CA ASN A 677 -4.04 -12.55 -10.87
C ASN A 677 -4.20 -13.14 -9.46
N CYS A 678 -5.39 -13.64 -9.13
CA CYS A 678 -5.68 -14.14 -7.78
C CYS A 678 -4.72 -15.23 -7.31
N SER A 679 -4.10 -16.02 -8.21
CA SER A 679 -3.04 -16.98 -7.83
C SER A 679 -1.80 -16.29 -7.24
N TYR A 680 -1.39 -15.16 -7.83
CA TYR A 680 -0.28 -14.33 -7.35
C TYR A 680 -0.69 -13.56 -6.10
N THR A 681 -1.87 -12.94 -6.09
CA THR A 681 -2.33 -12.13 -4.96
C THR A 681 -2.51 -12.94 -3.68
N ASN A 682 -3.09 -14.14 -3.75
CA ASN A 682 -3.23 -15.02 -2.59
C ASN A 682 -1.85 -15.37 -1.98
N ALA A 683 -0.87 -15.71 -2.83
CA ALA A 683 0.49 -16.04 -2.39
C ALA A 683 1.26 -14.81 -1.87
N LEU A 684 1.05 -13.63 -2.45
CA LEU A 684 1.63 -12.37 -1.96
C LEU A 684 1.14 -12.07 -0.54
N VAL A 685 -0.16 -12.17 -0.26
CA VAL A 685 -0.69 -11.88 1.09
C VAL A 685 -0.18 -12.90 2.12
N GLN A 686 0.01 -14.16 1.74
CA GLN A 686 0.65 -15.19 2.56
C GLN A 686 2.11 -14.88 2.86
N ASP A 687 2.92 -14.53 1.84
CA ASP A 687 4.34 -14.19 2.00
C ASP A 687 4.55 -12.84 2.75
N LEU A 688 3.52 -11.99 2.84
CA LEU A 688 3.53 -10.74 3.62
C LEU A 688 3.04 -10.90 5.07
N TYR A 689 2.51 -12.05 5.48
CA TYR A 689 1.96 -12.23 6.83
C TYR A 689 3.04 -12.54 7.87
N SER A 690 3.13 -11.70 8.90
CA SER A 690 3.95 -12.00 10.08
C SER A 690 3.15 -12.83 11.08
N ASN A 691 3.50 -14.11 11.24
CA ASN A 691 2.93 -14.95 12.30
C ASN A 691 3.34 -14.51 13.72
N GLU A 692 4.42 -13.72 13.86
CA GLU A 692 4.91 -13.18 15.14
C GLU A 692 4.11 -11.94 15.56
N PHE A 693 3.97 -10.96 14.64
CA PHE A 693 3.22 -9.74 14.90
C PHE A 693 1.71 -9.88 14.67
N LYS A 694 1.27 -10.92 13.95
CA LYS A 694 -0.12 -11.11 13.48
C LYS A 694 -0.63 -9.84 12.80
N GLU A 695 0.17 -9.41 11.83
CA GLU A 695 0.02 -8.21 11.00
C GLU A 695 0.67 -8.48 9.63
N TYR A 696 0.41 -7.62 8.64
CA TYR A 696 0.97 -7.73 7.30
C TYR A 696 2.06 -6.69 7.02
N TYR A 697 3.20 -7.15 6.52
CA TYR A 697 4.22 -6.30 5.91
C TYR A 697 3.66 -5.57 4.68
N SER A 698 4.25 -4.42 4.37
CA SER A 698 3.84 -3.58 3.24
C SER A 698 4.35 -4.12 1.90
N ASP A 699 5.55 -4.72 1.89
CA ASP A 699 6.18 -5.36 0.74
C ASP A 699 7.07 -6.55 1.16
N LEU A 700 7.61 -7.27 0.16
CA LEU A 700 8.45 -8.46 0.35
C LEU A 700 9.87 -8.18 0.88
N ASN A 701 10.25 -6.94 1.14
CA ASN A 701 11.48 -6.61 1.88
C ASN A 701 11.27 -6.73 3.41
N THR A 702 10.02 -6.92 3.84
CA THR A 702 9.58 -7.07 5.24
C THR A 702 10.15 -6.00 6.17
N SER A 703 10.27 -4.77 5.67
CA SER A 703 10.88 -3.63 6.37
C SER A 703 9.89 -2.76 7.15
N ARG A 704 8.63 -2.69 6.71
CA ARG A 704 7.59 -1.83 7.28
C ARG A 704 6.27 -2.58 7.43
N ILE A 705 5.76 -2.66 8.66
CA ILE A 705 4.39 -3.11 8.95
C ILE A 705 3.48 -1.87 9.04
N GLU A 706 2.43 -1.83 8.22
CA GLU A 706 1.36 -0.83 8.29
C GLU A 706 0.09 -1.49 8.86
N GLN A 707 -0.40 -1.09 10.04
CA GLN A 707 -1.61 -1.73 10.63
C GLN A 707 -2.88 -1.49 9.80
N VAL A 708 -2.88 -0.53 8.88
CA VAL A 708 -3.94 -0.35 7.88
C VAL A 708 -3.98 -1.50 6.85
N ASN A 709 -2.91 -2.28 6.69
CA ASN A 709 -2.90 -3.48 5.83
C ASN A 709 -3.95 -4.52 6.26
N PHE A 710 -4.19 -4.70 7.56
CA PHE A 710 -5.26 -5.59 8.05
C PHE A 710 -6.62 -5.22 7.43
N PHE A 711 -6.98 -3.94 7.45
CA PHE A 711 -8.19 -3.46 6.78
C PHE A 711 -8.13 -3.63 5.25
N ARG A 712 -7.00 -3.31 4.59
CA ARG A 712 -6.85 -3.49 3.13
C ARG A 712 -7.10 -4.94 2.70
N VAL A 713 -6.59 -5.91 3.47
CA VAL A 713 -6.78 -7.35 3.23
C VAL A 713 -8.22 -7.77 3.51
N VAL A 714 -8.84 -7.32 4.61
CA VAL A 714 -10.25 -7.64 4.94
C VAL A 714 -11.24 -7.06 3.92
N ASP A 715 -11.00 -5.84 3.43
CA ASP A 715 -11.85 -5.20 2.41
C ASP A 715 -11.81 -5.96 1.08
N MET A 716 -10.61 -6.31 0.58
CA MET A 716 -10.47 -7.16 -0.61
C MET A 716 -11.06 -8.56 -0.39
N ALA A 717 -10.86 -9.18 0.79
CA ALA A 717 -11.37 -10.52 1.08
C ALA A 717 -12.91 -10.61 1.07
N LEU A 718 -13.61 -9.51 1.40
CA LEU A 718 -15.07 -9.47 1.51
C LEU A 718 -15.78 -8.86 0.29
N ASN A 719 -15.09 -7.98 -0.45
CA ASN A 719 -15.70 -7.14 -1.48
C ASN A 719 -15.08 -7.31 -2.89
N ASP A 720 -14.09 -8.20 -3.08
CA ASP A 720 -13.63 -8.60 -4.42
C ASP A 720 -14.49 -9.72 -5.02
N ASP A 721 -14.68 -9.67 -6.35
CA ASP A 721 -15.56 -10.57 -7.10
C ASP A 721 -15.00 -12.00 -7.21
N LEU A 722 -15.88 -13.01 -7.13
CA LEU A 722 -15.47 -14.41 -7.28
C LEU A 722 -15.10 -14.76 -8.73
N GLN A 723 -13.84 -15.17 -8.94
CA GLN A 723 -13.42 -15.93 -10.12
C GLN A 723 -13.91 -17.37 -10.01
N VAL A 724 -15.06 -17.68 -10.63
CA VAL A 724 -15.67 -19.02 -10.63
C VAL A 724 -15.27 -19.82 -11.87
N ASN A 725 -14.38 -20.80 -11.68
CA ASN A 725 -13.94 -21.75 -12.70
C ASN A 725 -14.86 -22.98 -12.72
N CYS A 726 -15.16 -23.50 -13.91
CA CYS A 726 -15.99 -24.69 -14.08
C CYS A 726 -15.42 -25.63 -15.16
N GLU A 727 -15.30 -26.92 -14.84
CA GLU A 727 -14.87 -27.98 -15.76
C GLU A 727 -16.03 -28.95 -16.01
N TYR A 728 -16.32 -29.22 -17.28
CA TYR A 728 -17.40 -30.10 -17.74
C TYR A 728 -17.16 -30.54 -19.18
N ASN A 729 -17.78 -31.65 -19.61
CA ASN A 729 -17.67 -32.07 -21.01
C ASN A 729 -18.48 -31.11 -21.91
N GLN A 730 -17.81 -30.47 -22.88
CA GLN A 730 -18.42 -29.50 -23.80
C GLN A 730 -19.30 -30.14 -24.88
N GLU A 731 -19.13 -31.42 -25.15
CA GLU A 731 -19.96 -32.23 -26.05
C GLU A 731 -20.29 -33.56 -25.37
N ILE A 732 -21.55 -33.97 -25.38
CA ILE A 732 -22.00 -35.28 -24.86
C ILE A 732 -23.05 -35.93 -25.77
N LEU A 733 -23.26 -37.23 -25.62
CA LEU A 733 -24.40 -37.93 -26.18
C LEU A 733 -25.61 -37.81 -25.22
N LEU A 734 -26.83 -37.71 -25.73
CA LEU A 734 -28.05 -37.78 -24.92
C LEU A 734 -28.15 -39.18 -24.28
N GLY A 735 -28.71 -39.24 -23.06
CA GLY A 735 -28.70 -40.43 -22.22
C GLY A 735 -27.37 -40.69 -21.49
N GLN A 736 -26.36 -39.83 -21.66
CA GLN A 736 -25.07 -39.92 -20.98
C GLN A 736 -25.09 -39.17 -19.64
N VAL A 737 -24.30 -39.64 -18.67
CA VAL A 737 -23.95 -38.85 -17.49
C VAL A 737 -22.91 -37.80 -17.88
N ASN A 738 -23.15 -36.55 -17.49
CA ASN A 738 -22.15 -35.48 -17.51
C ASN A 738 -21.85 -35.06 -16.07
N SER A 739 -20.67 -34.48 -15.88
CA SER A 739 -20.17 -34.02 -14.59
C SER A 739 -19.85 -32.53 -14.71
N ILE A 740 -20.16 -31.75 -13.67
CA ILE A 740 -19.62 -30.40 -13.50
C ILE A 740 -18.80 -30.36 -12.22
N THR A 741 -17.53 -30.02 -12.36
CA THR A 741 -16.66 -29.58 -11.26
C THR A 741 -16.64 -28.05 -11.24
N ALA A 742 -16.73 -27.43 -10.07
CA ALA A 742 -16.59 -25.99 -9.89
C ALA A 742 -15.63 -25.66 -8.75
N SER A 743 -14.82 -24.62 -8.95
CA SER A 743 -13.94 -24.03 -7.93
C SER A 743 -13.98 -22.51 -8.05
N PHE A 744 -13.81 -21.80 -6.94
CA PHE A 744 -13.89 -20.34 -6.91
C PHE A 744 -12.96 -19.74 -5.87
N ARG A 745 -12.59 -18.48 -6.09
CA ARG A 745 -11.69 -17.67 -5.25
C ARG A 745 -11.86 -16.20 -5.58
N ASN A 746 -11.44 -15.31 -4.69
CA ASN A 746 -11.21 -13.91 -5.01
C ASN A 746 -9.71 -13.58 -4.84
N MET A 747 -9.32 -12.31 -4.84
CA MET A 747 -7.94 -11.87 -4.68
C MET A 747 -7.26 -12.39 -3.40
N ILE A 748 -8.01 -12.66 -2.33
CA ILE A 748 -7.47 -12.95 -0.99
C ILE A 748 -7.84 -14.35 -0.47
N LEU A 749 -9.04 -14.85 -0.77
CA LEU A 749 -9.56 -16.09 -0.17
C LEU A 749 -9.62 -17.26 -1.16
N THR A 750 -9.21 -18.44 -0.69
CA THR A 750 -9.39 -19.71 -1.42
C THR A 750 -10.43 -20.64 -0.80
N ASP A 751 -10.56 -20.70 0.53
CA ASP A 751 -11.80 -21.22 1.16
C ASP A 751 -12.66 -20.07 1.70
N PHE A 752 -13.97 -20.29 1.70
CA PHE A 752 -15.01 -19.37 2.20
C PHE A 752 -15.83 -20.04 3.33
N GLY A 753 -15.37 -21.20 3.80
CA GLY A 753 -15.92 -21.91 4.94
C GLY A 753 -17.13 -22.79 4.62
N ASN A 754 -17.67 -23.39 5.69
CA ASN A 754 -18.70 -24.43 5.59
C ASN A 754 -20.14 -23.91 5.38
N GLN A 755 -20.33 -22.61 5.13
CA GLN A 755 -21.66 -22.01 4.92
C GLN A 755 -21.99 -21.74 3.43
N ILE A 756 -21.03 -21.99 2.54
CA ILE A 756 -21.24 -21.84 1.09
C ILE A 756 -22.02 -23.03 0.51
N SER A 757 -22.99 -22.72 -0.34
CA SER A 757 -23.64 -23.68 -1.24
C SER A 757 -23.39 -23.31 -2.70
N VAL A 758 -23.22 -24.32 -3.55
CA VAL A 758 -22.99 -24.17 -4.99
C VAL A 758 -24.05 -24.96 -5.73
N VAL A 759 -24.71 -24.33 -6.71
CA VAL A 759 -25.78 -24.95 -7.48
C VAL A 759 -25.62 -24.67 -8.98
N PHE A 760 -26.03 -25.61 -9.81
CA PHE A 760 -26.24 -25.41 -11.24
C PHE A 760 -27.73 -25.21 -11.52
N GLU A 761 -28.10 -24.05 -12.05
CA GLU A 761 -29.46 -23.71 -12.47
C GLU A 761 -29.59 -23.77 -14.00
N SER A 762 -30.48 -24.62 -14.51
CA SER A 762 -30.72 -24.79 -15.95
C SER A 762 -32.23 -24.85 -16.26
N PRO A 763 -32.73 -24.13 -17.27
CA PRO A 763 -34.09 -24.31 -17.77
C PRO A 763 -34.39 -25.73 -18.26
N GLN A 764 -33.36 -26.46 -18.72
CA GLN A 764 -33.47 -27.84 -19.21
C GLN A 764 -33.43 -28.87 -18.06
N LEU A 765 -32.54 -28.70 -17.09
CA LEU A 765 -32.23 -29.73 -16.07
C LEU A 765 -32.71 -29.39 -14.65
N GLY A 766 -33.28 -28.22 -14.42
CA GLY A 766 -33.72 -27.76 -13.10
C GLY A 766 -32.56 -27.20 -12.26
N VAL A 767 -32.58 -27.45 -10.96
CA VAL A 767 -31.50 -27.04 -10.03
C VAL A 767 -30.79 -28.28 -9.50
N LEU A 768 -29.47 -28.33 -9.69
CA LEU A 768 -28.60 -29.40 -9.18
C LEU A 768 -27.65 -28.83 -8.14
N ASN A 769 -27.57 -29.42 -6.95
CA ASN A 769 -26.59 -29.01 -5.93
C ASN A 769 -25.24 -29.68 -6.20
N LEU A 770 -24.14 -28.96 -6.01
CA LEU A 770 -22.79 -29.52 -6.08
C LEU A 770 -22.27 -29.81 -4.66
N GLU A 771 -21.69 -31.00 -4.48
CA GLU A 771 -21.13 -31.45 -3.20
C GLU A 771 -19.65 -31.06 -3.07
N LYS A 772 -19.22 -30.50 -1.93
CA LYS A 772 -17.82 -30.16 -1.65
C LYS A 772 -16.98 -31.44 -1.49
N GLN A 773 -16.08 -31.72 -2.43
CA GLN A 773 -15.22 -32.92 -2.46
C GLN A 773 -13.88 -32.70 -1.78
N THR A 774 -13.36 -31.47 -1.84
CA THR A 774 -12.13 -30.99 -1.21
C THR A 774 -12.34 -29.54 -0.77
N GLU A 775 -11.42 -28.96 0.02
CA GLU A 775 -11.46 -27.56 0.46
C GLU A 775 -11.82 -26.56 -0.67
N PHE A 776 -11.30 -26.79 -1.89
CA PHE A 776 -11.44 -25.85 -3.01
C PHE A 776 -12.35 -26.32 -4.17
N ASN A 777 -13.00 -27.48 -4.10
CA ASN A 777 -13.74 -28.05 -5.24
C ASN A 777 -15.10 -28.63 -4.87
N TYR A 778 -16.09 -28.30 -5.71
CA TYR A 778 -17.48 -28.73 -5.66
C TYR A 778 -17.81 -29.55 -6.92
N TYR A 779 -18.65 -30.58 -6.79
CA TYR A 779 -18.88 -31.55 -7.88
C TYR A 779 -20.34 -32.01 -7.96
N VAL A 780 -20.86 -32.24 -9.17
CA VAL A 780 -22.13 -32.95 -9.40
C VAL A 780 -22.06 -33.84 -10.64
N ASP A 781 -22.55 -35.07 -10.52
CA ASP A 781 -22.88 -35.97 -11.63
C ASP A 781 -24.37 -35.93 -11.93
N PHE A 782 -24.75 -35.86 -13.20
CA PHE A 782 -26.16 -35.88 -13.62
C PHE A 782 -26.36 -36.53 -14.98
N LEU A 783 -27.47 -37.26 -15.10
CA LEU A 783 -27.91 -37.87 -16.36
C LEU A 783 -28.57 -36.80 -17.24
N VAL A 784 -27.99 -36.51 -18.40
CA VAL A 784 -28.65 -35.65 -19.39
C VAL A 784 -29.62 -36.52 -20.19
N SER A 785 -30.89 -36.44 -19.83
CA SER A 785 -31.94 -37.31 -20.36
C SER A 785 -32.15 -37.16 -21.87
N GLU A 786 -32.73 -38.20 -22.47
CA GLU A 786 -33.13 -38.30 -23.88
C GLU A 786 -34.36 -37.43 -24.22
N SER A 787 -34.47 -36.26 -23.59
CA SER A 787 -35.54 -35.31 -23.84
C SER A 787 -35.14 -34.36 -24.98
N PRO A 788 -36.01 -34.14 -25.99
CA PRO A 788 -35.79 -33.11 -27.02
C PRO A 788 -35.56 -31.70 -26.46
N SER A 789 -36.01 -31.40 -25.23
CA SER A 789 -35.71 -30.14 -24.53
C SER A 789 -34.22 -29.90 -24.29
N ASN A 790 -33.41 -30.96 -24.29
CA ASN A 790 -31.99 -30.90 -23.99
C ASN A 790 -31.13 -30.72 -25.25
N TYR A 791 -31.74 -30.67 -26.44
CA TYR A 791 -31.09 -30.66 -27.76
C TYR A 791 -31.26 -29.31 -28.49
N PRO A 792 -30.25 -28.80 -29.21
CA PRO A 792 -28.89 -29.33 -29.41
C PRO A 792 -27.88 -28.88 -28.34
N LYS A 793 -28.33 -28.27 -27.25
CA LYS A 793 -27.50 -27.80 -26.14
C LYS A 793 -28.27 -27.72 -24.83
N VAL A 794 -27.55 -27.91 -23.73
CA VAL A 794 -27.99 -27.52 -22.39
C VAL A 794 -27.27 -26.24 -22.00
N GLU A 795 -28.00 -25.32 -21.38
CA GLU A 795 -27.50 -24.03 -20.91
C GLU A 795 -27.92 -23.83 -19.45
N GLY A 796 -27.09 -23.13 -18.68
CA GLY A 796 -27.37 -22.82 -17.29
C GLY A 796 -26.29 -21.98 -16.63
N ILE A 797 -26.46 -21.74 -15.34
CA ILE A 797 -25.59 -20.89 -14.53
C ILE A 797 -25.20 -21.65 -13.27
N ILE A 798 -23.90 -21.77 -13.01
CA ILE A 798 -23.39 -22.12 -11.68
C ILE A 798 -23.51 -20.87 -10.81
N ARG A 799 -24.17 -20.97 -9.65
CA ARG A 799 -24.23 -19.92 -8.62
C ARG A 799 -23.55 -20.37 -7.35
N VAL A 800 -22.85 -19.43 -6.71
CA VAL A 800 -22.21 -19.57 -5.41
C VAL A 800 -22.97 -18.69 -4.43
N TYR A 801 -23.50 -19.28 -3.36
CA TYR A 801 -24.28 -18.60 -2.32
C TYR A 801 -23.60 -18.70 -0.96
N ASP A 802 -23.37 -17.56 -0.33
CA ASP A 802 -23.13 -17.46 1.12
C ASP A 802 -24.49 -17.34 1.83
N TYR A 803 -24.90 -18.42 2.50
CA TYR A 803 -26.22 -18.62 3.11
C TYR A 803 -27.43 -18.41 2.17
N ILE A 804 -27.76 -17.15 1.84
CA ILE A 804 -28.78 -16.75 0.85
C ILE A 804 -28.33 -15.62 -0.10
N LYS A 805 -27.13 -15.06 0.10
CA LYS A 805 -26.54 -14.00 -0.73
C LYS A 805 -25.79 -14.66 -1.88
N GLU A 806 -26.14 -14.35 -3.12
CA GLU A 806 -25.28 -14.70 -4.27
C GLU A 806 -23.97 -13.91 -4.18
N ILE A 807 -22.85 -14.61 -4.22
CA ILE A 807 -21.49 -14.03 -4.15
C ILE A 807 -20.66 -14.31 -5.41
N GLY A 808 -21.16 -15.12 -6.34
CA GLY A 808 -20.52 -15.37 -7.63
C GLY A 808 -21.37 -16.24 -8.54
N GLN A 809 -21.16 -16.13 -9.84
CA GLN A 809 -21.81 -16.98 -10.84
C GLN A 809 -20.91 -17.23 -12.05
N SER A 810 -21.10 -18.37 -12.72
CA SER A 810 -20.40 -18.73 -13.97
C SER A 810 -21.37 -19.36 -14.97
N TYR A 811 -21.20 -19.07 -16.26
CA TYR A 811 -22.07 -19.57 -17.31
C TYR A 811 -21.59 -20.92 -17.85
N VAL A 812 -22.48 -21.89 -17.93
CA VAL A 812 -22.21 -23.26 -18.38
C VAL A 812 -23.09 -23.59 -19.58
N SER A 813 -22.47 -24.01 -20.68
CA SER A 813 -23.17 -24.42 -21.90
C SER A 813 -22.40 -25.54 -22.58
N PHE A 814 -23.06 -26.68 -22.81
CA PHE A 814 -22.49 -27.81 -23.54
C PHE A 814 -23.45 -28.30 -24.63
N LEU A 815 -22.87 -28.76 -25.74
CA LEU A 815 -23.61 -29.34 -26.85
C LEU A 815 -24.07 -30.75 -26.50
N THR A 816 -25.26 -31.11 -26.98
CA THR A 816 -25.80 -32.46 -26.88
C THR A 816 -26.03 -33.03 -28.26
N SER A 817 -25.79 -34.34 -28.39
CA SER A 817 -25.88 -35.06 -29.65
C SER A 817 -26.67 -36.34 -29.49
N TYR A 818 -27.15 -36.89 -30.60
CA TYR A 818 -27.59 -38.28 -30.69
C TYR A 818 -27.14 -38.81 -32.05
N ASN A 819 -26.85 -40.12 -32.11
CA ASN A 819 -26.45 -40.74 -33.36
C ASN A 819 -27.71 -41.14 -34.14
N PHE A 820 -27.88 -40.57 -35.33
CA PHE A 820 -29.02 -40.87 -36.19
C PHE A 820 -28.70 -42.05 -37.12
N HIS A 821 -29.45 -43.15 -37.00
CA HIS A 821 -29.25 -44.35 -37.82
C HIS A 821 -30.45 -44.59 -38.73
N SER A 822 -30.27 -44.31 -40.02
CA SER A 822 -31.16 -44.79 -41.08
C SER A 822 -30.57 -46.05 -41.71
N HIS A 823 -31.24 -47.19 -41.53
CA HIS A 823 -30.75 -48.51 -41.93
C HIS A 823 -30.95 -48.79 -43.44
N GLY A 824 -30.72 -47.77 -44.28
CA GLY A 824 -30.82 -47.80 -45.73
C GLY A 824 -32.25 -47.79 -46.25
N LEU A 825 -32.61 -46.76 -47.01
CA LEU A 825 -33.86 -46.72 -47.77
C LEU A 825 -33.88 -47.86 -48.80
N LYS A 826 -34.73 -48.87 -48.58
CA LYS A 826 -35.03 -49.92 -49.56
C LYS A 826 -36.09 -49.38 -50.51
N ILE A 827 -35.87 -49.57 -51.80
CA ILE A 827 -36.81 -49.14 -52.85
C ILE A 827 -37.14 -50.35 -53.72
N ALA A 828 -38.39 -50.81 -53.65
CA ALA A 828 -38.90 -51.90 -54.48
C ALA A 828 -39.75 -51.31 -55.62
N THR A 829 -39.12 -51.12 -56.77
CA THR A 829 -39.75 -50.61 -58.00
C THR A 829 -40.32 -51.75 -58.83
N ASN A 830 -41.55 -51.61 -59.31
CA ASN A 830 -42.14 -52.46 -60.34
C ASN A 830 -42.82 -51.58 -61.41
N ASN A 831 -43.33 -52.19 -62.49
CA ASN A 831 -43.87 -51.47 -63.66
C ASN A 831 -45.04 -50.52 -63.37
N ASN A 832 -45.73 -50.65 -62.22
CA ASN A 832 -46.89 -49.83 -61.86
C ASN A 832 -46.74 -49.10 -60.51
N SER A 833 -45.76 -49.44 -59.67
CA SER A 833 -45.63 -48.83 -58.34
C SER A 833 -44.22 -48.90 -57.75
N VAL A 834 -43.98 -48.01 -56.77
CA VAL A 834 -42.75 -47.91 -55.98
C VAL A 834 -43.12 -48.06 -54.52
N ASN A 835 -42.52 -49.03 -53.83
CA ASN A 835 -42.61 -49.16 -52.39
C ASN A 835 -41.29 -48.74 -51.74
N PHE A 836 -41.36 -47.77 -50.83
CA PHE A 836 -40.25 -47.32 -50.00
C PHE A 836 -40.36 -47.98 -48.63
N GLU A 837 -39.28 -48.57 -48.13
CA GLU A 837 -39.17 -49.11 -46.76
C GLU A 837 -37.92 -48.52 -46.10
N LEU A 838 -38.09 -47.90 -44.93
CA LEU A 838 -37.07 -47.13 -44.24
C LEU A 838 -37.11 -47.41 -42.73
N ASN A 839 -36.04 -48.00 -42.21
CA ASN A 839 -35.87 -48.22 -40.77
C ASN A 839 -35.05 -47.06 -40.17
N VAL A 840 -35.57 -46.45 -39.10
CA VAL A 840 -35.01 -45.28 -38.40
C VAL A 840 -34.83 -45.60 -36.91
N SER A 841 -33.64 -45.34 -36.38
CA SER A 841 -33.33 -45.40 -34.94
C SER A 841 -32.62 -44.14 -34.48
N TYR A 842 -32.81 -43.79 -33.21
CA TYR A 842 -31.90 -42.92 -32.48
C TYR A 842 -30.98 -43.80 -31.63
N GLU A 843 -29.67 -43.58 -31.70
CA GLU A 843 -28.70 -44.15 -30.77
C GLU A 843 -28.30 -43.08 -29.75
N PHE A 844 -28.69 -43.35 -28.50
CA PHE A 844 -28.36 -42.61 -27.29
C PHE A 844 -27.32 -43.40 -26.48
N ALA A 845 -26.74 -42.83 -25.42
CA ALA A 845 -25.76 -43.56 -24.60
C ALA A 845 -26.37 -44.74 -23.82
N SER A 846 -27.70 -44.78 -23.70
CA SER A 846 -28.50 -45.90 -23.16
C SER A 846 -28.69 -47.05 -24.15
N GLY A 847 -28.63 -46.79 -25.47
CA GLY A 847 -28.85 -47.78 -26.53
C GLY A 847 -29.59 -47.23 -27.75
N PHE A 848 -30.15 -48.14 -28.56
CA PHE A 848 -30.97 -47.82 -29.72
C PHE A 848 -32.45 -47.73 -29.32
N ASN A 849 -33.08 -46.59 -29.62
CA ASN A 849 -34.51 -46.37 -29.42
C ASN A 849 -35.25 -46.20 -30.76
N PRO A 850 -36.52 -46.67 -30.85
CA PRO A 850 -37.42 -46.33 -31.95
C PRO A 850 -37.74 -44.82 -31.98
N ALA A 851 -38.14 -44.36 -33.15
CA ALA A 851 -38.47 -42.96 -33.41
C ALA A 851 -39.96 -42.67 -33.18
N GLU A 852 -40.48 -43.02 -31.99
CA GLU A 852 -41.92 -43.17 -31.68
C GLU A 852 -42.77 -41.88 -31.81
N ASN A 853 -42.16 -40.69 -31.79
CA ASN A 853 -42.85 -39.42 -32.01
C ASN A 853 -42.56 -38.79 -33.39
N SER A 854 -41.89 -39.53 -34.27
CA SER A 854 -41.54 -39.06 -35.62
C SER A 854 -42.54 -39.49 -36.70
N ARG A 855 -42.49 -38.77 -37.82
CA ARG A 855 -43.16 -39.10 -39.08
C ARG A 855 -42.18 -38.91 -40.24
N VAL A 856 -42.20 -39.83 -41.20
CA VAL A 856 -41.53 -39.64 -42.49
C VAL A 856 -42.57 -39.23 -43.53
N GLN A 857 -42.23 -38.25 -44.38
CA GLN A 857 -43.05 -37.82 -45.51
C GLN A 857 -42.20 -37.79 -46.79
N ALA A 858 -42.77 -38.17 -47.93
CA ALA A 858 -42.19 -37.87 -49.23
C ALA A 858 -42.87 -36.62 -49.80
N LYS A 859 -42.12 -35.55 -50.04
CA LYS A 859 -42.57 -34.50 -50.98
C LYS A 859 -42.34 -35.02 -52.38
N ILE A 860 -43.42 -35.13 -53.14
CA ILE A 860 -43.44 -35.72 -54.47
C ILE A 860 -43.47 -34.58 -55.50
N TYR A 861 -42.56 -34.65 -56.46
CA TYR A 861 -42.46 -33.70 -57.57
C TYR A 861 -42.69 -34.46 -58.88
N LYS A 862 -43.55 -33.93 -59.74
CA LYS A 862 -43.93 -34.51 -61.04
C LYS A 862 -43.39 -33.61 -62.14
N ASN A 863 -42.46 -34.11 -62.95
CA ASN A 863 -41.63 -33.33 -63.88
C ASN A 863 -41.02 -32.09 -63.22
N ASP A 864 -40.39 -32.28 -62.05
CA ASP A 864 -39.69 -31.25 -61.25
C ASP A 864 -40.58 -30.12 -60.68
N ILE A 865 -41.91 -30.24 -60.81
CA ILE A 865 -42.92 -29.36 -60.18
C ILE A 865 -43.51 -30.10 -58.97
N TYR A 866 -43.65 -29.41 -57.82
CA TYR A 866 -44.29 -30.00 -56.63
C TYR A 866 -45.71 -30.50 -56.94
N PHE A 867 -45.99 -31.75 -56.58
CA PHE A 867 -47.22 -32.47 -56.90
C PHE A 867 -48.03 -32.81 -55.65
N ASP A 868 -47.40 -33.43 -54.64
CA ASP A 868 -48.08 -33.94 -53.44
C ASP A 868 -47.10 -34.08 -52.25
N THR A 869 -47.61 -34.29 -51.03
CA THR A 869 -46.81 -34.75 -49.88
C THR A 869 -47.52 -35.92 -49.21
N GLN A 870 -46.91 -37.11 -49.25
CA GLN A 870 -47.49 -38.33 -48.69
C GLN A 870 -46.72 -38.78 -47.45
N LEU A 871 -47.46 -39.22 -46.43
CA LEU A 871 -46.90 -39.74 -45.18
C LEU A 871 -46.63 -41.25 -45.31
N PHE A 872 -45.56 -41.72 -44.70
CA PHE A 872 -45.27 -43.13 -44.56
C PHE A 872 -46.09 -43.72 -43.40
N ASP A 873 -46.64 -44.92 -43.58
CA ASP A 873 -47.17 -45.73 -42.48
C ASP A 873 -46.01 -46.15 -41.56
N ARG A 874 -46.23 -46.14 -40.24
CA ARG A 874 -45.19 -46.45 -39.24
C ARG A 874 -45.53 -47.70 -38.42
N VAL A 875 -44.51 -48.54 -38.18
CA VAL A 875 -44.55 -49.65 -37.21
C VAL A 875 -43.31 -49.56 -36.33
N ASP A 876 -43.50 -49.40 -35.03
CA ASP A 876 -42.41 -49.28 -34.05
C ASP A 876 -41.98 -50.66 -33.53
N ASN A 877 -40.68 -50.94 -33.59
CA ASN A 877 -40.03 -52.11 -33.00
C ASN A 877 -39.17 -51.67 -31.78
N TYR A 878 -38.59 -52.63 -31.06
CA TYR A 878 -37.85 -52.36 -29.82
C TYR A 878 -36.65 -51.40 -29.96
N ASP A 879 -36.02 -51.36 -31.14
CA ASP A 879 -34.78 -50.63 -31.43
C ASP A 879 -34.86 -49.71 -32.67
N HIS A 880 -35.99 -49.70 -33.38
CA HIS A 880 -36.18 -48.88 -34.60
C HIS A 880 -37.66 -48.72 -34.96
N SER A 881 -38.01 -47.59 -35.60
CA SER A 881 -39.28 -47.43 -36.31
C SER A 881 -39.12 -47.81 -37.78
N CYS A 882 -39.95 -48.71 -38.28
CA CYS A 882 -40.08 -49.01 -39.70
C CYS A 882 -41.14 -48.08 -40.32
N PHE A 883 -40.76 -47.40 -41.41
CA PHE A 883 -41.63 -46.53 -42.20
C PHE A 883 -41.81 -47.12 -43.60
N THR A 884 -43.06 -47.27 -44.06
CA THR A 884 -43.37 -47.72 -45.43
C THR A 884 -44.28 -46.76 -46.19
N LEU A 885 -43.97 -46.51 -47.46
CA LEU A 885 -44.81 -45.71 -48.37
C LEU A 885 -44.93 -46.41 -49.73
N TYR A 886 -46.18 -46.67 -50.15
CA TYR A 886 -46.53 -47.21 -51.45
C TYR A 886 -47.07 -46.11 -52.37
N PHE A 887 -46.43 -45.89 -53.52
CA PHE A 887 -46.82 -44.88 -54.50
C PHE A 887 -46.99 -45.48 -55.90
N GLU A 888 -48.08 -45.14 -56.59
CA GLU A 888 -48.35 -45.54 -57.98
C GLU A 888 -48.09 -44.36 -58.94
N PRO A 889 -46.95 -44.28 -59.64
CA PRO A 889 -46.66 -43.21 -60.57
C PRO A 889 -47.52 -43.32 -61.84
N GLU A 890 -48.07 -42.18 -62.30
CA GLU A 890 -48.64 -42.11 -63.64
C GLU A 890 -47.57 -42.32 -64.70
N LYS A 891 -47.93 -43.00 -65.79
CA LYS A 891 -47.05 -43.23 -66.94
C LYS A 891 -46.71 -41.91 -67.66
N ASP A 892 -45.57 -41.91 -68.36
CA ASP A 892 -45.04 -40.78 -69.13
C ASP A 892 -44.58 -39.57 -68.29
N PHE A 893 -44.42 -39.75 -66.97
CA PHE A 893 -43.90 -38.73 -66.05
C PHE A 893 -42.62 -39.17 -65.34
N LYS A 894 -41.73 -38.19 -65.10
CA LYS A 894 -40.61 -38.28 -64.16
C LYS A 894 -41.13 -37.88 -62.78
N TYR A 895 -40.88 -38.70 -61.75
CA TYR A 895 -41.19 -38.36 -60.37
C TYR A 895 -39.90 -38.29 -59.55
N SER A 896 -39.75 -37.25 -58.73
CA SER A 896 -38.71 -37.18 -57.69
C SER A 896 -39.32 -37.01 -56.31
N PHE A 897 -38.61 -37.54 -55.30
CA PHE A 897 -39.10 -37.69 -53.94
C PHE A 897 -38.05 -37.13 -52.97
N ASP A 898 -38.37 -36.06 -52.26
CA ASP A 898 -37.60 -35.64 -51.08
C ASP A 898 -38.22 -36.33 -49.85
N ILE A 899 -37.52 -37.33 -49.31
CA ILE A 899 -37.94 -38.10 -48.15
C ILE A 899 -37.43 -37.39 -46.90
N ILE A 900 -38.36 -36.81 -46.15
CA ILE A 900 -38.12 -35.91 -45.02
C ILE A 900 -38.63 -36.57 -43.74
N LEU A 901 -37.76 -36.72 -42.76
CA LEU A 901 -38.13 -37.04 -41.39
C LEU A 901 -38.52 -35.75 -40.67
N ILE A 902 -39.64 -35.77 -39.93
CA ILE A 902 -39.99 -34.74 -38.96
C ILE A 902 -40.16 -35.44 -37.62
N ASP A 903 -39.42 -34.98 -36.62
CA ASP A 903 -39.42 -35.51 -35.26
C ASP A 903 -39.31 -34.37 -34.23
N GLU A 904 -39.17 -34.70 -32.95
CA GLU A 904 -39.14 -33.72 -31.86
C GLU A 904 -37.79 -32.98 -31.71
N TYR A 905 -36.70 -33.57 -32.20
CA TYR A 905 -35.37 -32.93 -32.31
C TYR A 905 -35.27 -32.06 -33.57
N HIS A 906 -36.02 -32.42 -34.61
CA HIS A 906 -36.07 -31.78 -35.92
C HIS A 906 -37.51 -31.42 -36.34
N PRO A 907 -38.20 -30.50 -35.62
CA PRO A 907 -39.60 -30.16 -35.90
C PRO A 907 -39.82 -29.46 -37.25
N ASN A 908 -38.76 -28.86 -37.83
CA ASN A 908 -38.77 -28.30 -39.18
C ASN A 908 -38.51 -29.36 -40.29
N GLY A 909 -38.05 -30.55 -39.89
CA GLY A 909 -37.71 -31.69 -40.73
C GLY A 909 -36.30 -31.70 -41.32
N ILE A 910 -35.73 -32.89 -41.48
CA ILE A 910 -34.48 -33.14 -42.21
C ILE A 910 -34.74 -34.02 -43.44
N THR A 911 -34.12 -33.69 -44.57
CA THR A 911 -34.16 -34.54 -45.77
C THR A 911 -33.18 -35.69 -45.58
N LEU A 912 -33.70 -36.92 -45.47
CA LEU A 912 -32.90 -38.14 -45.33
C LEU A 912 -32.39 -38.65 -46.67
N TYR A 913 -33.25 -38.63 -47.68
CA TYR A 913 -32.96 -39.16 -49.02
C TYR A 913 -33.63 -38.33 -50.10
N GLN A 914 -32.99 -38.25 -51.26
CA GLN A 914 -33.62 -37.82 -52.51
C GLN A 914 -33.63 -38.99 -53.49
N HIS A 915 -34.78 -39.27 -54.10
CA HIS A 915 -34.91 -40.32 -55.12
C HIS A 915 -35.56 -39.79 -56.39
N THR A 916 -35.38 -40.48 -57.53
CA THR A 916 -36.00 -40.12 -58.81
C THR A 916 -36.24 -41.36 -59.65
N ILE A 917 -37.44 -41.45 -60.23
CA ILE A 917 -37.87 -42.48 -61.17
C ILE A 917 -38.35 -41.82 -62.47
N SER A 918 -38.16 -42.53 -63.59
CA SER A 918 -38.68 -42.14 -64.91
C SER A 918 -39.51 -43.30 -65.45
N SER A 919 -40.79 -43.05 -65.75
CA SER A 919 -41.71 -44.08 -66.27
C SER A 919 -41.61 -44.25 -67.79
N SER A 920 -40.43 -44.63 -68.28
CA SER A 920 -40.14 -44.84 -69.71
C SER A 920 -39.69 -46.27 -70.00
N GLU A 921 -40.36 -46.95 -70.93
CA GLU A 921 -39.93 -48.27 -71.44
C GLU A 921 -38.70 -48.13 -72.35
N GLU A 922 -37.57 -48.78 -72.01
CA GLU A 922 -36.43 -48.92 -72.93
C GLU A 922 -36.65 -50.09 -73.92
N PRO A 923 -36.31 -49.93 -75.22
CA PRO A 923 -36.43 -51.00 -76.21
C PRO A 923 -35.24 -51.99 -76.15
N ILE A 924 -35.56 -53.27 -76.31
CA ILE A 924 -34.62 -54.43 -76.29
C ILE A 924 -34.34 -54.95 -77.74
N PRO A 925 -33.31 -55.79 -78.03
CA PRO A 925 -32.23 -55.34 -78.92
C PRO A 925 -31.83 -56.36 -80.03
N ASP A 926 -30.53 -56.34 -80.43
CA ASP A 926 -29.76 -57.33 -81.23
C ASP A 926 -29.92 -57.35 -82.78
N PRO A 927 -28.95 -57.92 -83.57
CA PRO A 927 -27.80 -58.77 -83.16
C PRO A 927 -26.37 -58.41 -83.67
N GLU A 928 -25.36 -59.01 -83.02
CA GLU A 928 -24.00 -59.53 -83.42
C GLU A 928 -23.31 -59.17 -84.78
N PRO A 929 -21.94 -59.20 -84.92
CA PRO A 929 -21.05 -60.28 -84.42
C PRO A 929 -19.56 -60.00 -83.99
N THR A 930 -19.03 -60.90 -83.13
CA THR A 930 -17.68 -61.54 -82.94
C THR A 930 -16.38 -61.12 -83.70
N PRO A 931 -15.14 -61.59 -83.32
CA PRO A 931 -14.52 -61.87 -81.99
C PRO A 931 -12.99 -61.52 -81.82
N ASP A 932 -12.42 -61.77 -80.62
CA ASP A 932 -11.02 -62.22 -80.29
C ASP A 932 -9.76 -61.30 -80.46
N PRO A 933 -8.60 -61.57 -79.78
CA PRO A 933 -8.36 -62.31 -78.51
C PRO A 933 -7.28 -61.75 -77.53
N ILE A 934 -7.49 -62.00 -76.22
CA ILE A 934 -6.55 -62.55 -75.19
C ILE A 934 -5.06 -62.05 -75.10
N ASN A 935 -4.64 -61.47 -73.96
CA ASN A 935 -3.77 -62.18 -72.95
C ASN A 935 -3.59 -61.48 -71.57
N LEU A 936 -3.10 -62.28 -70.60
CA LEU A 936 -2.79 -62.01 -69.18
C LEU A 936 -1.26 -61.73 -68.95
N PRO A 937 -0.68 -61.51 -67.72
CA PRO A 937 -1.17 -61.84 -66.37
C PRO A 937 -0.91 -60.85 -65.18
N ASN A 938 -1.46 -61.24 -64.02
CA ASN A 938 -1.15 -60.81 -62.62
C ASN A 938 0.11 -61.57 -62.06
N PRO A 939 0.57 -61.48 -60.78
CA PRO A 939 -0.04 -61.06 -59.49
C PRO A 939 0.86 -60.03 -58.69
N THR A 940 0.99 -59.87 -57.34
CA THR A 940 0.77 -60.73 -56.13
C THR A 940 0.70 -59.98 -54.76
N ILE A 941 0.03 -60.66 -53.81
CA ILE A 941 0.08 -60.69 -52.32
C ILE A 941 1.40 -60.19 -51.65
N GLY A 942 1.46 -59.59 -50.44
CA GLY A 942 0.44 -59.20 -49.41
C GLY A 942 0.94 -59.33 -47.94
N THR A 943 0.13 -58.97 -46.92
CA THR A 943 0.27 -59.27 -45.45
C THR A 943 1.39 -58.51 -44.65
N ILE A 944 1.38 -58.20 -43.32
CA ILE A 944 0.41 -58.32 -42.19
C ILE A 944 0.80 -57.49 -40.91
N LEU A 945 -0.19 -57.04 -40.10
CA LEU A 945 -0.23 -56.75 -38.62
C LEU A 945 0.43 -55.52 -37.87
N VAL A 946 -0.26 -55.17 -36.75
CA VAL A 946 0.19 -54.72 -35.38
C VAL A 946 0.20 -53.22 -34.97
N PHE A 947 -0.67 -52.91 -33.97
CA PHE A 947 -0.63 -51.96 -32.81
C PHE A 947 -0.16 -50.49 -33.01
N ILE A 948 -0.95 -49.45 -32.69
CA ILE A 948 -1.46 -48.93 -31.37
C ILE A 948 -0.48 -47.96 -30.65
N ILE A 949 -1.03 -46.82 -30.21
CA ILE A 949 -0.46 -45.74 -29.35
C ILE A 949 0.78 -44.99 -29.87
N SER A 950 0.55 -43.78 -30.38
CA SER A 950 1.06 -42.50 -29.81
C SER A 950 0.28 -41.35 -30.49
N LEU A 951 -0.58 -40.62 -29.78
CA LEU A 951 -0.30 -39.55 -28.79
C LEU A 951 0.35 -38.29 -29.41
N LEU A 952 -0.30 -37.16 -29.11
CA LEU A 952 0.28 -35.82 -28.91
C LEU A 952 0.93 -35.07 -30.09
N ILE A 953 0.19 -34.03 -30.55
CA ILE A 953 0.59 -32.60 -30.44
C ILE A 953 1.77 -32.06 -31.33
N PRO A 954 1.73 -30.81 -31.85
CA PRO A 954 0.66 -30.14 -32.61
C PRO A 954 1.24 -29.22 -33.74
N PHE A 955 0.55 -28.13 -34.10
CA PHE A 955 1.08 -26.80 -34.51
C PHE A 955 2.59 -26.67 -34.89
N VAL A 956 2.98 -26.86 -36.17
CA VAL A 956 4.31 -26.44 -36.69
C VAL A 956 4.27 -25.78 -38.10
N ILE A 957 3.19 -25.08 -38.48
CA ILE A 957 3.09 -24.41 -39.81
C ILE A 957 2.89 -22.89 -39.72
N TYR A 958 3.53 -22.24 -38.72
CA TYR A 958 3.72 -20.77 -38.73
C TYR A 958 5.07 -20.27 -38.16
N GLY A 959 5.98 -21.16 -37.72
CA GLY A 959 7.19 -20.77 -36.97
C GLY A 959 8.50 -20.56 -37.77
N VAL A 960 8.59 -21.01 -39.01
CA VAL A 960 9.90 -21.22 -39.69
C VAL A 960 10.35 -20.07 -40.61
N SER A 961 9.43 -19.22 -41.08
CA SER A 961 9.73 -18.14 -42.03
C SER A 961 10.34 -16.88 -41.38
N GLY A 962 10.04 -16.58 -40.11
CA GLY A 962 10.49 -15.35 -39.44
C GLY A 962 11.97 -15.36 -39.01
N TYR A 963 12.46 -16.48 -38.47
CA TYR A 963 13.77 -16.53 -37.79
C TYR A 963 14.97 -16.29 -38.73
N ILE A 964 14.84 -16.65 -40.01
CA ILE A 964 15.92 -16.55 -41.01
C ILE A 964 16.16 -15.09 -41.45
N ALA A 965 15.12 -14.27 -41.53
CA ALA A 965 15.23 -12.86 -41.94
C ALA A 965 16.04 -12.02 -40.94
N PHE A 966 15.83 -12.23 -39.63
CA PHE A 966 16.40 -11.39 -38.58
C PHE A 966 17.93 -11.51 -38.45
N ARG A 967 18.49 -12.70 -38.70
CA ARG A 967 19.96 -12.90 -38.63
C ARG A 967 20.74 -12.18 -39.74
N VAL A 968 20.14 -11.93 -40.91
CA VAL A 968 20.82 -11.28 -42.04
C VAL A 968 21.00 -9.77 -41.81
N ILE A 969 19.95 -9.10 -41.30
CA ILE A 969 19.98 -7.64 -41.07
C ILE A 969 20.98 -7.28 -39.97
N ARG A 970 21.05 -8.07 -38.89
CA ARG A 970 21.94 -7.83 -37.74
C ARG A 970 23.44 -7.95 -38.09
N ALA A 971 23.80 -8.54 -39.23
CA ALA A 971 25.17 -8.67 -39.71
C ALA A 971 25.70 -7.42 -40.46
N ILE A 972 24.81 -6.60 -41.04
CA ILE A 972 25.20 -5.51 -41.95
C ILE A 972 25.60 -4.23 -41.18
N PHE A 973 24.97 -3.94 -40.04
CA PHE A 973 25.18 -2.69 -39.28
C PHE A 973 26.48 -2.62 -38.44
N ARG A 974 27.26 -3.70 -38.32
CA ARG A 974 28.46 -3.76 -37.44
C ARG A 974 29.80 -3.39 -38.11
N ARG A 975 29.82 -2.77 -39.30
CA ARG A 975 31.07 -2.38 -40.00
C ARG A 975 31.03 -0.98 -40.65
N LYS A 976 31.27 0.09 -39.85
CA LYS A 976 31.96 1.35 -40.25
C LYS A 976 31.99 2.42 -39.12
N ARG A 977 32.97 2.37 -38.21
CA ARG A 977 33.48 3.54 -37.43
C ARG A 977 34.95 3.29 -37.04
N LYS A 978 35.87 4.15 -37.47
CA LYS A 978 37.22 4.31 -36.87
C LYS A 978 37.95 5.58 -37.39
N HIS A 979 38.66 6.24 -36.47
CA HIS A 979 39.51 7.44 -36.61
C HIS A 979 38.78 8.77 -36.97
N SER A 980 38.92 9.93 -36.29
CA SER A 980 39.95 10.54 -35.39
C SER A 980 41.10 11.27 -36.13
N PRO A 981 41.75 12.33 -35.58
CA PRO A 981 41.24 13.49 -34.80
C PRO A 981 41.85 14.85 -35.23
N MET A 982 41.35 15.99 -34.70
CA MET A 982 42.01 17.30 -34.43
C MET A 982 40.91 18.37 -34.17
N LYS A 983 41.13 19.62 -33.69
CA LYS A 983 42.02 20.32 -32.72
C LYS A 983 41.70 21.84 -32.88
N VAL A 984 42.19 22.74 -31.99
CA VAL A 984 42.14 24.23 -32.10
C VAL A 984 40.76 24.86 -31.83
N GLU A 985 40.58 26.08 -31.28
CA GLU A 985 41.26 26.87 -30.22
C GLU A 985 40.47 28.21 -30.02
N LEU A 986 40.49 28.82 -28.81
CA LEU A 986 40.00 30.20 -28.52
C LEU A 986 38.47 30.44 -28.76
N GLU A 987 37.83 31.54 -28.34
CA GLU A 987 38.31 32.79 -27.71
C GLU A 987 37.35 33.33 -26.61
N ILE A 988 37.85 34.26 -25.79
CA ILE A 988 37.18 34.90 -24.63
C ILE A 988 36.15 35.97 -25.05
N LYS A 989 35.07 36.16 -24.26
CA LYS A 989 34.49 37.51 -24.08
C LYS A 989 33.74 37.73 -22.76
N ASN A 990 34.24 38.69 -21.98
CA ASN A 990 33.61 39.22 -20.76
C ASN A 990 32.70 40.42 -21.05
N THR A 991 31.48 40.41 -20.50
CA THR A 991 30.67 41.58 -20.08
C THR A 991 29.59 41.09 -19.10
N GLY A 992 29.39 41.59 -17.89
CA GLY A 992 30.09 42.63 -17.13
C GLY A 992 29.24 43.90 -16.91
N ASN A 993 29.15 44.37 -15.64
CA ASN A 993 28.37 45.51 -15.10
C ASN A 993 26.84 45.29 -14.96
N LYS A 994 26.09 45.96 -14.04
CA LYS A 994 26.33 46.49 -12.66
C LYS A 994 25.07 47.23 -12.16
N GLY A 995 24.89 47.30 -10.84
CA GLY A 995 24.01 48.27 -10.14
C GLY A 995 22.90 47.58 -9.34
N LYS A 996 22.91 47.57 -8.00
CA LYS A 996 22.77 48.66 -7.01
C LYS A 996 21.33 49.20 -6.90
N GLY A 997 20.70 49.07 -5.72
CA GLY A 997 19.38 49.67 -5.49
C GLY A 997 18.68 49.42 -4.14
N ASN A 998 19.37 49.18 -3.01
CA ASN A 998 18.75 49.27 -1.67
C ASN A 998 18.92 50.71 -1.15
N PRO A 999 17.92 51.30 -0.46
CA PRO A 999 18.04 51.40 1.00
C PRO A 999 16.72 51.20 1.79
N PHE A 1000 16.87 50.68 3.01
CA PHE A 1000 15.93 50.81 4.13
C PHE A 1000 15.62 52.29 4.45
N ASN A 1001 14.41 52.58 4.97
CA ASN A 1001 14.22 53.03 6.37
C ASN A 1001 12.74 53.32 6.75
N ASP A 1002 12.49 53.50 8.06
CA ASP A 1002 11.40 54.27 8.70
C ASP A 1002 9.94 53.74 8.51
N ILE A 1003 9.25 53.16 9.51
CA ILE A 1003 8.82 53.75 10.80
C ILE A 1003 8.17 52.70 11.75
N PHE A 1004 8.31 52.89 13.08
CA PHE A 1004 7.52 52.26 14.17
C PHE A 1004 6.45 53.24 14.71
N SER A 1005 5.20 52.81 14.97
CA SER A 1005 4.30 53.40 15.99
C SER A 1005 2.90 52.76 16.08
N GLY A 1006 2.38 52.53 17.30
CA GLY A 1006 0.98 52.15 17.64
C GLY A 1006 0.74 50.63 17.65
N GLU A 1007 0.31 49.94 18.71
CA GLU A 1007 -0.66 50.16 19.83
C GLU A 1007 -2.11 49.75 19.51
N GLU A 1008 -2.71 48.97 20.45
CA GLU A 1008 -4.13 48.61 20.63
C GLU A 1008 -4.86 47.85 19.49
N ASP A 1009 -4.76 46.52 19.47
CA ASP A 1009 -5.76 45.60 20.10
C ASP A 1009 -5.16 44.17 20.25
#